data_AF-A0A182E125-F1
#
_entry.id   AF-A0A182E125-F1
#
_cell.length_a   1.000
_cell.length_b   1.000
_cell.length_c   1.000
_cell.angle_alpha   90.00
_cell.angle_beta   90.00
_cell.angle_gamma   90.00
#
_symmetry.space_group_name_H-M   'P 1'
#
loop_
_entity.id
_entity.type
_entity.pdbx_description
1 polymer ?
#
loop_
_entity_poly.entity_id
_entity_poly.type
_entity_poly.pdbx_seq_one_letter_code
_entity_poly.pdbx_strand_id
1 'polypeptide(L)'
;MSCCEKKECLILSKCDCDYTPMYWYEHFSWGRFHEISAVNIMDPSLLHQISYLDEENIWKLCKKVSASLEELNCCSVVFISNENRMVPLWKQHAAAVGRDYVIWDYHVILLYSKSGSVLIYDFDTTLTFPCDAQIYWIETFRPELNLDANYRRYFRIISSSDYLQHFSSDRSHMLETYGNYKAPLPSWPAIYDPDIGNNLHSFISMDSDLLKDISKVYDENSFRKHINEVLRRFKLITLLLLKLNPEMAISFCYLFLIGRLKCRRAFTTSLSAKNIKQFCIDLAKRNLISSSHPSNLSSDDFKAVSTLPNVVYAGFDPTADSLHIGHLLVLTNLFRATLHGCHAIALIGGATAHVGDPSGHITGVVIIVMSSIQFLEICRDFRLGDMLRLGMVKSRMRDGSGLSCTEFLYQIFQSYDWYRLSRDYNCHFQIGGNDQLGHFDAGYGYIKKKTGKLSASICLPLLTDAQGKKLSKTSKEGSNIWLDERKTSPFTFYQYFRQKPDSAIIPLLRYFSLRTIEEIEEIEREHQANLGKWVAQEKLAEELTKSVHGSNGLKMAKKCSELLFHGSLSELRKMPVSFIEEQFGSASVQQLLRSSFSTMGELADTVHNGEGSSINKMKAGALKLNGIRFMDPDEVINFDKICFDGKNITLVCWGKRKYHLVRWID
;
A
#
# COMPACT_ATOMS: atom_id res chain seq x y z
N MET A 1 -56.29 44.91 0.58
CA MET A 1 -56.70 43.58 1.11
C MET A 1 -55.43 42.76 1.32
N SER A 2 -55.33 42.05 2.45
CA SER A 2 -54.44 40.90 2.79
C SER A 2 -53.09 40.71 2.06
N CYS A 3 -51.98 40.35 2.71
CA CYS A 3 -51.64 40.22 4.14
C CYS A 3 -50.10 40.07 4.27
N CYS A 4 -49.57 40.29 5.47
CA CYS A 4 -48.37 39.73 6.14
C CYS A 4 -47.25 39.00 5.34
N GLU A 5 -45.96 39.07 5.70
CA GLU A 5 -45.31 39.79 6.81
C GLU A 5 -43.78 39.96 6.60
N LYS A 6 -43.29 41.00 7.26
CA LYS A 6 -41.92 41.48 7.41
C LYS A 6 -40.96 40.54 8.16
N LYS A 7 -39.67 40.63 7.82
CA LYS A 7 -38.50 40.97 8.69
C LYS A 7 -37.20 40.85 7.86
N GLU A 8 -36.30 41.82 7.63
CA GLU A 8 -35.64 42.82 8.52
C GLU A 8 -35.01 42.14 9.76
N CYS A 9 -33.72 42.21 10.16
CA CYS A 9 -32.53 43.07 9.91
C CYS A 9 -31.27 42.33 10.47
N LEU A 10 -29.97 42.72 10.40
CA LEU A 10 -29.20 43.83 9.80
C LEU A 10 -27.67 43.46 9.70
N ILE A 11 -27.06 43.64 8.53
CA ILE A 11 -25.74 44.28 8.25
C ILE A 11 -24.49 44.09 9.18
N LEU A 12 -23.38 43.64 8.56
CA LEU A 12 -21.93 43.74 8.93
C LEU A 12 -21.44 42.92 10.16
N SER A 13 -20.17 42.48 10.23
CA SER A 13 -18.95 43.00 9.57
C SER A 13 -17.97 41.93 9.03
N LYS A 14 -17.12 42.34 8.07
CA LYS A 14 -15.81 41.71 7.84
C LYS A 14 -14.95 41.88 9.10
N CYS A 15 -14.20 40.84 9.45
CA CYS A 15 -12.91 41.01 10.10
C CYS A 15 -11.90 40.08 9.40
N ASP A 16 -10.77 40.65 8.99
CA ASP A 16 -9.63 39.89 8.51
C ASP A 16 -8.90 39.23 9.70
N CYS A 17 -8.03 38.25 9.39
CA CYS A 17 -7.17 37.54 10.35
C CYS A 17 -7.91 36.65 11.37
N ASP A 18 -7.91 35.33 11.15
CA ASP A 18 -7.02 34.49 11.97
C ASP A 18 -6.89 33.04 11.50
N TYR A 19 -5.81 32.40 11.96
CA TYR A 19 -5.33 31.07 11.57
C TYR A 19 -6.40 29.95 11.66
N THR A 20 -6.74 29.34 10.52
CA THR A 20 -7.25 27.96 10.50
C THR A 20 -6.09 26.97 10.29
N PRO A 21 -5.81 26.05 11.23
CA PRO A 21 -4.85 24.98 10.99
C PRO A 21 -5.45 23.98 9.99
N MET A 22 -4.97 24.01 8.74
CA MET A 22 -5.28 22.97 7.75
C MET A 22 -4.69 21.64 8.22
N TYR A 23 -5.52 20.76 8.78
CA TYR A 23 -5.11 19.42 9.16
C TYR A 23 -5.05 18.49 7.94
N TRP A 24 -3.88 17.89 7.74
CA TRP A 24 -3.57 17.00 6.62
C TRP A 24 -4.01 15.58 6.91
N TYR A 25 -4.76 14.97 5.98
CA TYR A 25 -5.08 13.54 5.98
C TYR A 25 -4.20 12.81 4.96
N GLU A 26 -3.45 11.82 5.43
CA GLU A 26 -2.71 10.87 4.62
C GLU A 26 -3.56 9.59 4.44
N HIS A 27 -4.21 9.40 3.28
CA HIS A 27 -4.72 8.08 2.91
C HIS A 27 -3.59 7.26 2.26
N PHE A 28 -2.96 6.38 3.05
CA PHE A 28 -2.13 5.30 2.53
C PHE A 28 -2.90 3.98 2.60
N SER A 29 -3.28 3.44 1.44
CA SER A 29 -3.76 2.06 1.31
C SER A 29 -2.58 1.09 1.46
N TRP A 30 -2.36 0.59 2.68
CA TRP A 30 -1.38 -0.46 2.95
C TRP A 30 -1.88 -1.83 2.47
N GLY A 31 -1.63 -2.11 1.19
CA GLY A 31 -1.74 -3.47 0.65
C GLY A 31 -0.69 -4.38 1.30
N ARG A 32 -1.16 -5.30 2.17
CA ARG A 32 -0.41 -6.28 2.98
C ARG A 32 0.48 -5.72 4.11
N PHE A 33 -0.10 -5.73 5.30
CA PHE A 33 0.56 -6.32 6.47
C PHE A 33 -0.11 -7.67 6.79
N HIS A 34 0.50 -8.76 6.32
CA HIS A 34 0.22 -10.17 6.67
C HIS A 34 -1.19 -10.74 6.40
N GLU A 35 -1.24 -12.06 6.21
CA GLU A 35 -2.27 -12.87 6.85
C GLU A 35 -2.04 -12.84 8.38
N ILE A 36 -2.36 -11.69 9.01
CA ILE A 36 -2.92 -11.78 10.35
C ILE A 36 -4.33 -12.30 10.11
N SER A 37 -4.72 -13.30 10.89
CA SER A 37 -6.10 -13.71 11.02
C SER A 37 -6.94 -12.53 11.50
N ALA A 38 -7.38 -11.67 10.57
CA ALA A 38 -8.67 -11.01 10.67
C ALA A 38 -9.65 -12.18 10.83
N VAL A 39 -9.98 -12.46 12.09
CA VAL A 39 -10.70 -13.66 12.47
C VAL A 39 -11.96 -13.68 11.58
N ASN A 40 -12.25 -14.84 10.98
CA ASN A 40 -13.43 -14.98 10.12
C ASN A 40 -14.66 -15.11 11.04
N ILE A 41 -14.96 -14.02 11.78
CA ILE A 41 -15.78 -14.08 13.01
C ILE A 41 -17.25 -14.26 12.68
N MET A 42 -17.69 -13.96 11.46
CA MET A 42 -19.04 -14.25 11.01
C MET A 42 -19.03 -14.86 9.61
N ASP A 43 -19.84 -15.90 9.47
CA ASP A 43 -20.46 -16.25 8.20
C ASP A 43 -21.33 -15.04 7.77
N PRO A 44 -21.16 -14.52 6.54
CA PRO A 44 -22.00 -13.43 6.02
C PRO A 44 -23.52 -13.68 6.11
N SER A 45 -23.96 -14.95 6.23
CA SER A 45 -25.37 -15.30 6.45
C SER A 45 -25.97 -14.69 7.74
N LEU A 46 -25.15 -14.39 8.75
CA LEU A 46 -25.59 -13.80 10.02
C LEU A 46 -25.91 -12.30 9.92
N LEU A 47 -25.35 -11.58 8.94
CA LEU A 47 -25.55 -10.12 8.78
C LEU A 47 -26.99 -9.75 8.39
N HIS A 48 -27.77 -10.68 7.85
CA HIS A 48 -29.14 -10.40 7.36
C HIS A 48 -30.25 -10.52 8.42
N GLN A 49 -29.95 -10.90 9.68
CA GLN A 49 -30.98 -11.21 10.68
C GLN A 49 -31.10 -10.20 11.84
N ILE A 50 -30.18 -9.24 12.00
CA ILE A 50 -29.96 -8.62 13.33
C ILE A 50 -29.53 -7.13 13.28
N SER A 51 -30.45 -6.23 12.92
CA SER A 51 -30.19 -4.77 12.86
C SER A 51 -30.82 -3.97 14.02
N TYR A 52 -31.11 -4.61 15.16
CA TYR A 52 -31.95 -4.02 16.23
C TYR A 52 -31.46 -4.28 17.67
N LEU A 53 -30.31 -4.94 17.84
CA LEU A 53 -29.74 -5.33 19.16
C LEU A 53 -28.21 -5.26 19.08
N ASP A 54 -27.68 -4.08 18.80
CA ASP A 54 -26.25 -3.91 18.54
C ASP A 54 -25.40 -4.22 19.76
N GLU A 55 -25.90 -3.94 20.97
CA GLU A 55 -25.21 -4.33 22.21
C GLU A 55 -25.03 -5.85 22.34
N GLU A 56 -26.01 -6.66 21.94
CA GLU A 56 -25.90 -8.12 21.96
C GLU A 56 -25.09 -8.67 20.78
N ASN A 57 -25.22 -8.09 19.59
CA ASN A 57 -24.41 -8.45 18.42
C ASN A 57 -22.92 -8.28 18.72
N ILE A 58 -22.56 -7.13 19.30
CA ILE A 58 -21.21 -6.80 19.71
C ILE A 58 -20.76 -7.69 20.88
N TRP A 59 -21.64 -8.00 21.85
CA TRP A 59 -21.32 -8.96 22.91
C TRP A 59 -21.00 -10.36 22.36
N LYS A 60 -21.79 -10.86 21.40
CA LYS A 60 -21.54 -12.16 20.74
C LYS A 60 -20.27 -12.15 19.91
N LEU A 61 -19.95 -11.02 19.25
CA LEU A 61 -18.68 -10.81 18.55
C LEU A 61 -17.50 -10.90 19.53
N CYS A 62 -17.52 -10.14 20.63
CA CYS A 62 -16.54 -10.25 21.72
C CYS A 62 -16.44 -11.68 22.26
N LYS A 63 -17.58 -12.36 22.49
CA LYS A 63 -17.59 -13.73 23.02
C LYS A 63 -16.95 -14.73 22.07
N LYS A 64 -17.15 -14.59 20.75
CA LYS A 64 -16.45 -15.41 19.75
C LYS A 64 -14.96 -15.07 19.64
N VAL A 65 -14.58 -13.79 19.79
CA VAL A 65 -13.17 -13.37 19.87
C VAL A 65 -12.48 -13.93 21.12
N SER A 66 -13.20 -14.08 22.24
CA SER A 66 -12.65 -14.51 23.54
C SER A 66 -11.95 -15.89 23.55
N ALA A 67 -12.10 -16.69 22.48
CA ALA A 67 -11.26 -17.87 22.22
C ALA A 67 -9.76 -17.57 22.10
N SER A 68 -9.38 -16.32 21.79
CA SER A 68 -8.01 -15.80 21.89
C SER A 68 -7.98 -14.56 22.78
N LEU A 69 -7.36 -14.67 23.96
CA LEU A 69 -7.19 -13.55 24.87
C LEU A 69 -6.35 -12.41 24.24
N GLU A 70 -5.42 -12.74 23.34
CA GLU A 70 -4.65 -11.74 22.59
C GLU A 70 -5.53 -10.92 21.65
N GLU A 71 -6.45 -11.58 20.92
CA GLU A 71 -7.40 -10.87 20.05
C GLU A 71 -8.43 -10.08 20.87
N LEU A 72 -8.89 -10.62 22.00
CA LEU A 72 -9.84 -9.94 22.88
C LEU A 72 -9.25 -8.64 23.47
N ASN A 73 -7.96 -8.65 23.81
CA ASN A 73 -7.23 -7.47 24.27
C ASN A 73 -7.00 -6.41 23.17
N CYS A 74 -7.15 -6.78 21.90
CA CYS A 74 -7.19 -5.82 20.78
C CYS A 74 -8.57 -5.19 20.56
N CYS A 75 -9.62 -5.66 21.25
CA CYS A 75 -10.99 -5.20 21.07
C CYS A 75 -11.48 -4.28 22.21
N SER A 76 -12.08 -3.15 21.86
CA SER A 76 -12.79 -2.26 22.78
C SER A 76 -14.21 -2.00 22.28
N VAL A 77 -15.20 -2.08 23.16
CA VAL A 77 -16.60 -1.77 22.87
C VAL A 77 -16.84 -0.28 23.08
N VAL A 78 -17.54 0.36 22.15
CA VAL A 78 -17.86 1.79 22.21
C VAL A 78 -19.37 1.98 22.16
N PHE A 79 -19.93 2.51 23.26
CA PHE A 79 -21.29 3.03 23.30
C PHE A 79 -21.28 4.49 22.89
N ILE A 80 -22.24 4.90 22.06
CA ILE A 80 -22.37 6.25 21.51
C ILE A 80 -23.74 6.77 21.94
N SER A 81 -23.78 7.86 22.70
CA SER A 81 -25.04 8.44 23.22
C SER A 81 -24.86 9.91 23.59
N ASN A 82 -25.92 10.53 24.12
CA ASN A 82 -25.90 11.82 24.80
C ASN A 82 -27.07 11.92 25.80
N GLU A 83 -27.09 12.98 26.61
CA GLU A 83 -28.12 13.22 27.63
C GLU A 83 -29.55 13.22 27.08
N ASN A 84 -29.73 13.65 25.82
CA ASN A 84 -31.03 13.73 25.16
C ASN A 84 -31.43 12.45 24.40
N ARG A 85 -30.55 11.46 24.30
CA ARG A 85 -30.70 10.25 23.45
C ARG A 85 -31.04 10.60 22.00
N MET A 86 -30.26 11.51 21.41
CA MET A 86 -30.39 11.91 20.00
C MET A 86 -29.04 11.86 19.30
N VAL A 87 -28.69 10.70 18.76
CA VAL A 87 -27.41 10.41 18.09
C VAL A 87 -27.60 10.36 16.58
N PRO A 88 -27.24 11.41 15.81
CA PRO A 88 -27.32 11.36 14.35
C PRO A 88 -26.13 10.58 13.76
N LEU A 89 -26.44 9.51 13.02
CA LEU A 89 -25.48 8.66 12.30
C LEU A 89 -25.83 8.57 10.81
N TRP A 90 -24.84 8.75 9.95
CA TRP A 90 -24.94 8.59 8.50
C TRP A 90 -24.49 7.19 8.05
N LYS A 91 -24.88 6.78 6.84
CA LYS A 91 -24.50 5.48 6.26
C LYS A 91 -24.96 4.29 7.12
N GLN A 92 -26.24 4.29 7.47
CA GLN A 92 -26.90 3.27 8.28
C GLN A 92 -28.01 2.58 7.48
N HIS A 93 -28.19 1.27 7.63
CA HIS A 93 -29.19 0.48 6.91
C HIS A 93 -30.61 0.81 7.37
N ALA A 94 -30.79 1.21 8.64
CA ALA A 94 -32.05 1.72 9.19
C ALA A 94 -32.45 3.12 8.66
N ALA A 95 -31.69 3.75 7.77
CA ALA A 95 -32.02 5.06 7.21
C ALA A 95 -33.32 5.03 6.39
N ALA A 96 -34.27 5.89 6.75
CA ALA A 96 -35.54 6.00 6.05
C ALA A 96 -35.35 6.44 4.58
N VAL A 97 -36.14 5.87 3.66
CA VAL A 97 -36.04 6.14 2.21
C VAL A 97 -36.05 7.65 1.92
N GLY A 98 -34.97 8.15 1.31
CA GLY A 98 -34.78 9.57 1.03
C GLY A 98 -34.06 10.38 2.12
N ARG A 99 -33.54 9.74 3.17
CA ARG A 99 -32.61 10.32 4.15
C ARG A 99 -31.29 9.54 4.16
N ASP A 100 -30.18 10.27 4.30
CA ASP A 100 -28.83 9.67 4.38
C ASP A 100 -28.39 9.34 5.83
N TYR A 101 -29.27 9.57 6.81
CA TYR A 101 -28.98 9.44 8.25
C TYR A 101 -30.17 8.92 9.07
N VAL A 102 -29.84 8.35 10.24
CA VAL A 102 -30.73 7.93 11.32
C VAL A 102 -30.44 8.78 12.56
N ILE A 103 -31.42 8.95 13.46
CA ILE A 103 -31.19 9.46 14.81
C ILE A 103 -31.55 8.34 15.78
N TRP A 104 -30.57 7.84 16.51
CA TRP A 104 -30.72 6.76 17.48
C TRP A 104 -30.70 7.26 18.92
N ASP A 105 -31.33 6.50 19.83
CA ASP A 105 -31.23 6.72 21.28
C ASP A 105 -29.79 6.50 21.77
N TYR A 106 -29.14 5.47 21.23
CA TYR A 106 -27.73 5.12 21.41
C TYR A 106 -27.28 4.24 20.23
N HIS A 107 -25.98 4.08 20.05
CA HIS A 107 -25.40 3.10 19.10
C HIS A 107 -24.24 2.33 19.74
N VAL A 108 -23.94 1.13 19.25
CA VAL A 108 -22.84 0.29 19.78
C VAL A 108 -21.97 -0.27 18.66
N ILE A 109 -20.67 -0.04 18.76
CA ILE A 109 -19.68 -0.52 17.78
C ILE A 109 -18.50 -1.19 18.48
N LEU A 110 -17.80 -2.08 17.76
CA LEU A 110 -16.54 -2.68 18.21
C LEU A 110 -15.37 -2.01 17.51
N LEU A 111 -14.46 -1.44 18.30
CA LEU A 111 -13.17 -0.96 17.83
C LEU A 111 -12.14 -2.08 18.01
N TYR A 112 -11.59 -2.57 16.91
CA TYR A 112 -10.50 -3.55 16.89
C TYR A 112 -9.19 -2.86 16.49
N SER A 113 -8.18 -2.91 17.36
CA SER A 113 -6.88 -2.28 17.14
C SER A 113 -5.75 -3.31 17.21
N LYS A 114 -5.23 -3.71 16.05
CA LYS A 114 -4.08 -4.63 15.95
C LYS A 114 -3.10 -4.18 14.86
N SER A 115 -1.80 -4.32 15.14
CA SER A 115 -0.70 -4.12 14.16
C SER A 115 -0.67 -2.78 13.41
N GLY A 116 -1.28 -1.72 13.96
CA GLY A 116 -1.33 -0.38 13.33
C GLY A 116 -2.55 -0.10 12.47
N SER A 117 -3.46 -1.05 12.34
CA SER A 117 -4.81 -0.83 11.80
C SER A 117 -5.80 -0.68 12.95
N VAL A 118 -6.81 0.17 12.76
CA VAL A 118 -7.99 0.24 13.63
C VAL A 118 -9.23 0.04 12.76
N LEU A 119 -9.95 -1.05 13.02
CA LEU A 119 -11.16 -1.42 12.31
C LEU A 119 -12.39 -1.21 13.21
N ILE A 120 -13.52 -0.86 12.59
CA ILE A 120 -14.82 -0.73 13.23
C ILE A 120 -15.74 -1.84 12.71
N TYR A 121 -16.34 -2.58 13.63
CA TYR A 121 -17.47 -3.45 13.36
C TYR A 121 -18.73 -2.72 13.83
N ASP A 122 -19.56 -2.32 12.87
CA ASP A 122 -20.88 -1.73 13.06
C ASP A 122 -21.85 -2.59 12.23
N PHE A 123 -22.89 -3.14 12.86
CA PHE A 123 -23.82 -4.07 12.21
C PHE A 123 -24.92 -3.36 11.40
N ASP A 124 -25.15 -2.07 11.63
CA ASP A 124 -26.10 -1.26 10.85
C ASP A 124 -25.39 -0.47 9.72
N THR A 125 -24.07 -0.57 9.54
CA THR A 125 -23.37 0.26 8.54
C THR A 125 -23.61 -0.17 7.09
N THR A 126 -23.86 0.81 6.20
CA THR A 126 -23.84 0.61 4.74
C THR A 126 -22.44 0.71 4.14
N LEU A 127 -21.41 0.92 4.97
CA LEU A 127 -20.01 0.94 4.57
C LEU A 127 -19.44 -0.48 4.42
N THR A 128 -18.19 -0.59 3.98
CA THR A 128 -17.47 -1.88 3.98
C THR A 128 -17.40 -2.46 5.38
N PHE A 129 -17.78 -3.73 5.56
CA PHE A 129 -17.75 -4.41 6.86
C PHE A 129 -16.62 -5.46 6.93
N PRO A 130 -15.70 -5.39 7.92
CA PRO A 130 -15.48 -4.28 8.85
C PRO A 130 -14.93 -3.03 8.14
N CYS A 131 -15.14 -1.86 8.74
CA CYS A 131 -14.75 -0.57 8.15
C CYS A 131 -13.42 -0.08 8.73
N ASP A 132 -12.63 0.68 7.96
CA ASP A 132 -11.50 1.43 8.52
C ASP A 132 -12.02 2.56 9.43
N ALA A 133 -11.43 2.72 10.62
CA ALA A 133 -11.92 3.67 11.61
C ALA A 133 -11.87 5.14 11.17
N GLN A 134 -10.99 5.53 10.23
CA GLN A 134 -10.99 6.90 9.69
C GLN A 134 -12.11 7.10 8.67
N ILE A 135 -12.36 6.10 7.81
CA ILE A 135 -13.47 6.12 6.84
C ILE A 135 -14.80 6.15 7.59
N TYR A 136 -14.99 5.24 8.54
CA TYR A 136 -16.16 5.21 9.40
C TYR A 136 -16.35 6.54 10.14
N TRP A 137 -15.28 7.11 10.69
CA TRP A 137 -15.37 8.38 11.40
C TRP A 137 -15.86 9.54 10.53
N ILE A 138 -15.35 9.63 9.30
CA ILE A 138 -15.73 10.69 8.36
C ILE A 138 -17.15 10.44 7.87
N GLU A 139 -17.44 9.27 7.31
CA GLU A 139 -18.70 8.99 6.60
C GLU A 139 -19.90 8.83 7.54
N THR A 140 -19.74 8.25 8.74
CA THR A 140 -20.84 8.01 9.68
C THR A 140 -21.07 9.16 10.64
N PHE A 141 -20.02 9.85 11.13
CA PHE A 141 -20.22 10.98 12.04
C PHE A 141 -20.25 12.35 11.35
N ARG A 142 -19.68 12.51 10.14
CA ARG A 142 -19.68 13.79 9.41
C ARG A 142 -19.19 14.97 10.26
N PRO A 143 -17.96 14.90 10.83
CA PRO A 143 -17.45 15.88 11.79
C PRO A 143 -17.26 17.30 11.23
N GLU A 144 -17.45 17.50 9.93
CA GLU A 144 -17.58 18.82 9.29
C GLU A 144 -18.92 19.52 9.58
N LEU A 145 -19.94 18.79 10.04
CA LEU A 145 -21.24 19.33 10.41
C LEU A 145 -21.21 19.86 11.85
N ASN A 146 -21.52 21.15 12.01
CA ASN A 146 -21.69 21.75 13.32
C ASN A 146 -23.09 21.38 13.87
N LEU A 147 -23.17 20.25 14.56
CA LEU A 147 -24.40 19.77 15.20
C LEU A 147 -24.84 20.71 16.34
N ASP A 148 -26.15 20.94 16.43
CA ASP A 148 -26.74 21.60 17.60
C ASP A 148 -26.41 20.83 18.89
N ALA A 149 -26.36 21.55 20.01
CA ALA A 149 -25.94 21.02 21.31
C ALA A 149 -26.69 19.73 21.69
N ASN A 150 -27.96 19.62 21.32
CA ASN A 150 -28.80 18.47 21.67
C ASN A 150 -28.44 17.17 20.93
N TYR A 151 -27.68 17.26 19.82
CA TYR A 151 -27.27 16.14 18.97
C TYR A 151 -25.78 15.80 19.08
N ARG A 152 -25.04 16.49 19.97
CA ARG A 152 -23.60 16.21 20.19
C ARG A 152 -23.40 14.80 20.69
N ARG A 153 -22.35 14.14 20.23
CA ARG A 153 -22.10 12.71 20.51
C ARG A 153 -21.01 12.54 21.56
N TYR A 154 -21.26 11.65 22.50
CA TYR A 154 -20.30 11.21 23.50
C TYR A 154 -20.08 9.70 23.35
N PHE A 155 -18.86 9.28 23.68
CA PHE A 155 -18.33 7.96 23.37
C PHE A 155 -17.80 7.32 24.65
N ARG A 156 -18.48 6.28 25.16
CA ARG A 156 -18.01 5.48 26.28
C ARG A 156 -17.25 4.27 25.75
N ILE A 157 -15.95 4.19 26.04
CA ILE A 157 -15.08 3.07 25.68
C ILE A 157 -14.94 2.13 26.87
N ILE A 158 -15.15 0.82 26.66
CA ILE A 158 -15.00 -0.27 27.62
C ILE A 158 -14.09 -1.35 26.98
N SER A 159 -13.26 -2.05 27.76
CA SER A 159 -12.51 -3.19 27.21
C SER A 159 -13.45 -4.36 26.88
N SER A 160 -13.14 -5.18 25.87
CA SER A 160 -14.02 -6.32 25.56
C SER A 160 -14.05 -7.39 26.65
N SER A 161 -13.02 -7.46 27.51
CA SER A 161 -13.04 -8.33 28.69
C SER A 161 -14.03 -7.83 29.74
N ASP A 162 -13.96 -6.53 30.08
CA ASP A 162 -14.87 -5.93 31.06
C ASP A 162 -16.32 -5.95 30.55
N TYR A 163 -16.53 -5.74 29.24
CA TYR A 163 -17.85 -5.84 28.63
C TYR A 163 -18.44 -7.25 28.75
N LEU A 164 -17.64 -8.30 28.48
CA LEU A 164 -18.08 -9.69 28.65
C LEU A 164 -18.36 -10.08 30.11
N GLN A 165 -17.70 -9.42 31.07
CA GLN A 165 -17.85 -9.71 32.50
C GLN A 165 -18.97 -8.91 33.17
N HIS A 166 -19.22 -7.68 32.73
CA HIS A 166 -20.10 -6.74 33.44
C HIS A 166 -21.39 -6.39 32.70
N PHE A 167 -21.52 -6.65 31.39
CA PHE A 167 -22.73 -6.31 30.66
C PHE A 167 -23.88 -7.28 30.94
N SER A 168 -25.06 -6.76 31.29
CA SER A 168 -26.28 -7.53 31.48
C SER A 168 -27.53 -6.74 31.08
N SER A 169 -28.37 -7.33 30.24
CA SER A 169 -29.58 -6.74 29.66
C SER A 169 -30.70 -7.77 29.58
N ASP A 170 -31.90 -7.38 30.02
CA ASP A 170 -33.14 -8.18 29.96
C ASP A 170 -33.98 -7.89 28.69
N ARG A 171 -33.44 -7.08 27.75
CA ARG A 171 -34.15 -6.54 26.57
C ARG A 171 -35.39 -5.68 26.88
N SER A 172 -35.63 -5.25 28.12
CA SER A 172 -36.77 -4.40 28.48
C SER A 172 -36.83 -3.09 27.67
N HIS A 173 -35.69 -2.56 27.24
CA HIS A 173 -35.59 -1.36 26.40
C HIS A 173 -36.23 -1.52 25.00
N MET A 174 -36.41 -2.76 24.53
CA MET A 174 -37.11 -3.09 23.28
C MET A 174 -38.62 -3.24 23.44
N LEU A 175 -39.15 -3.18 24.66
CA LEU A 175 -40.59 -3.20 24.89
C LEU A 175 -41.21 -1.83 24.58
N GLU A 176 -42.35 -1.85 23.89
CA GLU A 176 -43.26 -0.73 23.75
C GLU A 176 -44.24 -0.65 24.94
N THR A 177 -44.96 0.45 25.07
CA THR A 177 -45.94 0.73 26.14
C THR A 177 -46.99 -0.37 26.35
N TYR A 178 -47.25 -1.19 25.33
CA TYR A 178 -48.23 -2.30 25.37
C TYR A 178 -47.60 -3.69 25.49
N GLY A 179 -46.29 -3.79 25.75
CA GLY A 179 -45.58 -5.07 25.93
C GLY A 179 -45.17 -5.78 24.63
N ASN A 180 -45.42 -5.20 23.46
CA ASN A 180 -44.88 -5.66 22.19
C ASN A 180 -43.40 -5.29 22.07
N TYR A 181 -42.61 -6.08 21.33
CA TYR A 181 -41.23 -5.73 21.02
C TYR A 181 -41.15 -4.87 19.75
N LYS A 182 -40.31 -3.82 19.76
CA LYS A 182 -40.04 -2.91 18.63
C LYS A 182 -39.53 -3.61 17.37
N ALA A 183 -38.96 -4.81 17.52
CA ALA A 183 -38.43 -5.64 16.44
C ALA A 183 -38.60 -7.13 16.80
N PRO A 184 -38.55 -8.05 15.81
CA PRO A 184 -38.53 -9.49 16.07
C PRO A 184 -37.41 -9.89 17.01
N LEU A 185 -37.72 -10.66 18.06
CA LEU A 185 -36.70 -11.18 18.97
C LEU A 185 -35.79 -12.17 18.25
N PRO A 186 -34.48 -12.16 18.54
CA PRO A 186 -33.55 -13.16 18.02
C PRO A 186 -33.76 -14.52 18.70
N SER A 187 -33.26 -15.58 18.05
CA SER A 187 -33.43 -16.97 18.48
C SER A 187 -32.63 -17.40 19.72
N TRP A 188 -31.80 -16.53 20.29
CA TRP A 188 -31.00 -16.78 21.49
C TRP A 188 -31.55 -16.04 22.72
N PRO A 189 -31.33 -16.56 23.94
CA PRO A 189 -31.71 -15.90 25.19
C PRO A 189 -31.02 -14.53 25.34
N ALA A 190 -31.62 -13.64 26.13
CA ALA A 190 -31.03 -12.35 26.47
C ALA A 190 -29.70 -12.54 27.22
N ILE A 191 -28.78 -11.60 27.05
CA ILE A 191 -27.50 -11.57 27.78
C ILE A 191 -27.77 -11.02 29.19
N TYR A 192 -28.36 -11.83 30.05
CA TYR A 192 -28.81 -11.43 31.39
C TYR A 192 -28.13 -12.25 32.49
N ASP A 193 -27.58 -11.56 33.48
CA ASP A 193 -27.02 -12.12 34.70
C ASP A 193 -27.88 -11.68 35.91
N PRO A 194 -28.50 -12.61 36.67
CA PRO A 194 -29.34 -12.28 37.82
C PRO A 194 -28.61 -11.57 38.98
N ASP A 195 -27.31 -11.82 39.17
CA ASP A 195 -26.53 -11.22 40.26
C ASP A 195 -26.14 -9.77 39.93
N ILE A 196 -26.09 -9.43 38.63
CA ILE A 196 -25.81 -8.07 38.12
C ILE A 196 -27.10 -7.27 37.87
N GLY A 197 -28.18 -7.94 37.46
CA GLY A 197 -29.43 -7.30 37.00
C GLY A 197 -29.28 -6.60 35.64
N ASN A 198 -30.32 -5.92 35.18
CA ASN A 198 -30.27 -5.14 33.93
C ASN A 198 -29.52 -3.82 34.17
N ASN A 199 -28.42 -3.62 33.44
CA ASN A 199 -27.54 -2.46 33.60
C ASN A 199 -27.23 -1.70 32.31
N LEU A 200 -27.89 -2.01 31.19
CA LEU A 200 -27.71 -1.34 29.90
C LEU A 200 -27.77 0.20 30.01
N HIS A 201 -28.64 0.74 30.89
CA HIS A 201 -28.71 2.18 31.15
C HIS A 201 -27.37 2.80 31.60
N SER A 202 -26.60 2.08 32.42
CA SER A 202 -25.28 2.53 32.92
C SER A 202 -24.23 2.57 31.81
N PHE A 203 -24.37 1.73 30.78
CA PHE A 203 -23.52 1.72 29.58
C PHE A 203 -23.89 2.84 28.60
N ILE A 204 -25.21 3.10 28.41
CA ILE A 204 -25.73 4.16 27.54
C ILE A 204 -25.51 5.55 28.14
N SER A 205 -25.67 5.70 29.46
CA SER A 205 -25.42 6.98 30.14
C SER A 205 -23.99 7.45 29.85
N MET A 206 -23.81 8.75 29.65
CA MET A 206 -22.51 9.38 29.38
C MET A 206 -21.94 10.11 30.60
N ASP A 207 -22.51 9.85 31.78
CA ASP A 207 -21.97 10.25 33.09
C ASP A 207 -20.63 9.52 33.37
N SER A 208 -19.56 10.28 33.56
CA SER A 208 -18.22 9.74 33.81
C SER A 208 -18.05 9.03 35.15
N ASP A 209 -18.93 9.26 36.13
CA ASP A 209 -18.86 8.58 37.44
C ASP A 209 -19.45 7.16 37.38
N LEU A 210 -20.40 6.91 36.46
CA LEU A 210 -20.90 5.57 36.16
C LEU A 210 -19.84 4.75 35.40
N LEU A 211 -19.64 3.50 35.83
CA LEU A 211 -18.69 2.54 35.25
C LEU A 211 -17.24 3.07 35.16
N LYS A 212 -16.86 4.05 36.01
CA LYS A 212 -15.55 4.72 35.99
C LYS A 212 -14.34 3.78 36.11
N ASP A 213 -14.54 2.64 36.77
CA ASP A 213 -13.48 1.65 37.03
C ASP A 213 -13.19 0.77 35.80
N ILE A 214 -14.13 0.66 34.86
CA ILE A 214 -14.04 -0.20 33.66
C ILE A 214 -14.18 0.56 32.32
N SER A 215 -14.45 1.87 32.36
CA SER A 215 -14.77 2.64 31.15
C SER A 215 -14.33 4.10 31.21
N LYS A 216 -14.27 4.75 30.04
CA LYS A 216 -13.98 6.19 29.92
C LYS A 216 -14.91 6.82 28.91
N VAL A 217 -15.48 7.97 29.26
CA VAL A 217 -16.31 8.79 28.38
C VAL A 217 -15.46 9.87 27.70
N TYR A 218 -15.71 10.10 26.42
CA TYR A 218 -15.05 11.09 25.60
C TYR A 218 -16.07 11.93 24.82
N ASP A 219 -15.82 13.24 24.71
CA ASP A 219 -16.46 14.05 23.66
C ASP A 219 -15.91 13.69 22.28
N GLU A 220 -16.61 14.09 21.22
CA GLU A 220 -16.25 13.81 19.82
C GLU A 220 -14.80 14.18 19.43
N ASN A 221 -14.27 15.31 19.91
CA ASN A 221 -12.89 15.71 19.63
C ASN A 221 -11.88 14.89 20.44
N SER A 222 -12.19 14.61 21.70
CA SER A 222 -11.34 13.81 22.59
C SER A 222 -11.30 12.34 22.17
N PHE A 223 -12.41 11.78 21.70
CA PHE A 223 -12.49 10.43 21.14
C PHE A 223 -11.71 10.32 19.83
N ARG A 224 -11.87 11.30 18.92
CA ARG A 224 -11.03 11.38 17.71
C ARG A 224 -9.54 11.48 18.03
N LYS A 225 -9.17 12.24 19.06
CA LYS A 225 -7.77 12.27 19.55
C LYS A 225 -7.34 10.91 20.09
N HIS A 226 -8.20 10.20 20.83
CA HIS A 226 -7.93 8.86 21.36
C HIS A 226 -7.66 7.84 20.23
N ILE A 227 -8.54 7.74 19.22
CA ILE A 227 -8.32 6.87 18.04
C ILE A 227 -6.99 7.22 17.34
N ASN A 228 -6.73 8.51 17.12
CA ASN A 228 -5.48 8.96 16.51
C ASN A 228 -4.26 8.68 17.41
N GLU A 229 -4.39 8.69 18.73
CA GLU A 229 -3.32 8.32 19.65
C GLU A 229 -3.08 6.81 19.62
N VAL A 230 -4.12 5.97 19.54
CA VAL A 230 -3.97 4.51 19.37
C VAL A 230 -3.25 4.20 18.04
N LEU A 231 -3.70 4.80 16.93
CA LEU A 231 -3.02 4.72 15.63
C LEU A 231 -1.57 5.23 15.69
N ARG A 232 -1.28 6.30 16.44
CA ARG A 232 0.08 6.83 16.61
C ARG A 232 0.94 5.97 17.53
N ARG A 233 0.38 5.41 18.60
CA ARG A 233 1.06 4.46 19.49
C ARG A 233 1.47 3.25 18.68
N PHE A 234 0.64 2.76 17.75
CA PHE A 234 1.07 1.73 16.80
C PHE A 234 1.96 2.22 15.66
N LYS A 235 1.91 3.48 15.16
CA LYS A 235 3.00 3.97 14.27
C LYS A 235 4.35 4.00 15.00
N LEU A 236 4.37 4.46 16.26
CA LEU A 236 5.57 4.46 17.12
C LEU A 236 6.00 3.03 17.50
N ILE A 237 5.04 2.17 17.84
CA ILE A 237 5.27 0.77 18.20
C ILE A 237 5.65 -0.04 16.96
N THR A 238 5.19 0.25 15.75
CA THR A 238 5.72 -0.37 14.51
C THR A 238 7.12 0.17 14.20
N LEU A 239 7.44 1.44 14.49
CA LEU A 239 8.82 1.95 14.56
C LEU A 239 9.68 1.31 15.67
N LEU A 240 9.07 0.70 16.70
CA LEU A 240 9.71 -0.03 17.80
C LEU A 240 9.62 -1.57 17.65
N LEU A 241 8.77 -2.10 16.77
CA LEU A 241 8.55 -3.53 16.45
C LEU A 241 9.25 -3.90 15.13
N LEU A 242 9.62 -2.91 14.32
CA LEU A 242 10.82 -2.98 13.48
C LEU A 242 12.10 -3.22 14.31
N LYS A 243 12.05 -3.16 15.67
CA LYS A 243 13.09 -3.70 16.55
C LYS A 243 12.81 -5.11 17.08
N LEU A 244 11.62 -5.70 16.85
CA LEU A 244 11.34 -7.11 17.14
C LEU A 244 11.65 -8.00 15.93
N ASN A 245 12.89 -7.89 15.46
CA ASN A 245 13.51 -8.90 14.62
C ASN A 245 14.94 -9.12 15.15
N PRO A 246 15.18 -10.20 15.94
CA PRO A 246 16.41 -10.33 16.72
C PRO A 246 17.70 -10.31 15.88
N GLU A 247 17.66 -10.71 14.61
CA GLU A 247 18.84 -10.64 13.73
C GLU A 247 19.10 -9.24 13.14
N MET A 248 18.06 -8.42 12.91
CA MET A 248 18.30 -7.00 12.58
C MET A 248 18.81 -6.23 13.80
N ALA A 249 18.31 -6.57 15.00
CA ALA A 249 18.83 -6.01 16.25
C ALA A 249 20.31 -6.37 16.44
N ILE A 250 20.75 -7.60 16.11
CA ILE A 250 22.17 -7.96 16.17
C ILE A 250 23.01 -7.11 15.22
N SER A 251 22.63 -6.95 13.95
CA SER A 251 23.39 -6.09 13.01
C SER A 251 23.38 -4.61 13.41
N PHE A 252 22.27 -4.07 13.94
CA PHE A 252 22.19 -2.67 14.36
C PHE A 252 22.94 -2.43 15.68
N CYS A 253 22.91 -3.38 16.62
CA CYS A 253 23.72 -3.33 17.84
C CYS A 253 25.21 -3.58 17.57
N TYR A 254 25.58 -4.38 16.56
CA TYR A 254 26.98 -4.52 16.16
C TYR A 254 27.54 -3.17 15.66
N LEU A 255 26.78 -2.43 14.86
CA LEU A 255 27.14 -1.07 14.42
C LEU A 255 27.08 -0.03 15.56
N PHE A 256 26.11 -0.11 16.47
CA PHE A 256 25.95 0.88 17.54
C PHE A 256 26.87 0.68 18.76
N LEU A 257 27.27 -0.57 19.10
CA LEU A 257 28.26 -0.83 20.16
C LEU A 257 29.71 -0.77 19.66
N ILE A 258 30.04 -1.29 18.46
CA ILE A 258 31.41 -1.16 17.94
C ILE A 258 31.72 0.32 17.62
N GLY A 259 30.71 1.09 17.20
CA GLY A 259 30.78 2.54 17.01
C GLY A 259 31.14 3.35 18.26
N ARG A 260 31.09 2.78 19.48
CA ARG A 260 31.55 3.44 20.72
C ARG A 260 32.81 2.85 21.38
N LEU A 261 33.27 1.65 20.99
CA LEU A 261 34.39 1.00 21.69
C LEU A 261 35.58 0.55 20.81
N LYS A 262 35.54 0.69 19.47
CA LYS A 262 36.72 0.40 18.62
C LYS A 262 37.10 1.45 17.55
N CYS A 263 36.74 2.72 17.76
CA CYS A 263 37.32 3.85 16.99
C CYS A 263 37.92 4.97 17.88
N ARG A 264 38.81 4.60 18.79
CA ARG A 264 39.79 5.51 19.42
C ARG A 264 41.17 5.40 18.75
N ARG A 265 41.22 5.48 17.42
CA ARG A 265 42.40 5.88 16.61
C ARG A 265 41.97 6.01 15.14
N ALA A 266 42.39 7.12 14.52
CA ALA A 266 42.32 7.41 13.07
C ALA A 266 40.94 7.28 12.37
N PHE A 267 40.10 8.33 12.49
CA PHE A 267 39.32 8.86 11.35
C PHE A 267 38.90 10.31 11.64
N THR A 268 39.87 11.24 11.56
CA THR A 268 39.63 12.68 11.54
C THR A 268 39.38 13.14 10.10
N THR A 269 38.19 12.84 9.58
CA THR A 269 37.68 13.40 8.32
C THR A 269 36.26 13.89 8.53
N SER A 270 36.05 15.18 8.25
CA SER A 270 34.82 15.97 8.41
C SER A 270 33.50 15.19 8.43
N LEU A 271 32.69 15.38 9.49
CA LEU A 271 31.26 15.05 9.45
C LEU A 271 30.56 16.00 8.47
N SER A 272 30.46 15.58 7.20
CA SER A 272 29.54 16.20 6.24
C SER A 272 28.11 16.10 6.80
N ALA A 273 27.43 17.25 6.91
CA ALA A 273 26.03 17.29 7.33
C ALA A 273 25.17 16.54 6.29
N LYS A 274 24.56 15.42 6.70
CA LYS A 274 23.62 14.67 5.86
C LYS A 274 22.44 15.58 5.47
N ASN A 275 22.36 15.90 4.19
CA ASN A 275 21.37 16.82 3.62
C ASN A 275 21.11 16.50 2.14
N ILE A 276 20.22 17.29 1.53
CA ILE A 276 19.82 17.15 0.13
C ILE A 276 20.95 17.35 -0.88
N LYS A 277 21.96 18.17 -0.57
CA LYS A 277 23.18 18.26 -1.39
C LYS A 277 23.95 16.94 -1.37
N GLN A 278 24.13 16.32 -0.20
CA GLN A 278 24.85 15.07 -0.08
C GLN A 278 24.13 13.92 -0.80
N PHE A 279 22.79 13.94 -0.83
CA PHE A 279 21.96 13.06 -1.66
C PHE A 279 22.23 13.26 -3.16
N CYS A 280 22.21 14.50 -3.65
CA CYS A 280 22.50 14.79 -5.07
C CYS A 280 23.91 14.34 -5.51
N ILE A 281 24.91 14.50 -4.63
CA ILE A 281 26.28 14.00 -4.87
C ILE A 281 26.30 12.47 -4.99
N ASP A 282 25.57 11.76 -4.12
CA ASP A 282 25.49 10.30 -4.19
C ASP A 282 24.79 9.82 -5.47
N LEU A 283 23.70 10.47 -5.89
CA LEU A 283 23.07 10.21 -7.20
C LEU A 283 24.03 10.43 -8.37
N ALA A 284 24.82 11.51 -8.33
CA ALA A 284 25.83 11.80 -9.36
C ALA A 284 26.89 10.70 -9.44
N LYS A 285 27.48 10.29 -8.29
CA LYS A 285 28.46 9.19 -8.23
C LYS A 285 27.93 7.85 -8.74
N ARG A 286 26.61 7.64 -8.69
CA ARG A 286 25.93 6.41 -9.15
C ARG A 286 25.45 6.47 -10.60
N ASN A 287 25.74 7.57 -11.33
CA ASN A 287 25.23 7.84 -12.67
C ASN A 287 23.69 7.80 -12.77
N LEU A 288 23.01 8.32 -11.74
CA LEU A 288 21.54 8.34 -11.64
C LEU A 288 20.90 9.68 -12.03
N ILE A 289 21.68 10.63 -12.51
CA ILE A 289 21.18 11.92 -13.00
C ILE A 289 21.16 11.86 -14.53
N SER A 290 20.01 11.53 -15.11
CA SER A 290 19.80 11.54 -16.56
C SER A 290 19.56 12.95 -17.09
N SER A 291 18.91 13.79 -16.29
CA SER A 291 18.70 15.22 -16.51
C SER A 291 18.26 15.88 -15.19
N SER A 292 18.23 17.21 -15.13
CA SER A 292 17.81 17.96 -13.93
C SER A 292 17.08 19.25 -14.29
N HIS A 293 16.28 19.76 -13.35
CA HIS A 293 15.81 21.14 -13.39
C HIS A 293 16.35 21.93 -12.18
N PRO A 294 16.90 23.15 -12.36
CA PRO A 294 17.36 23.71 -13.64
C PRO A 294 18.40 22.81 -14.34
N SER A 295 18.59 23.00 -15.64
CA SER A 295 19.47 22.15 -16.46
C SER A 295 20.94 22.17 -16.03
N ASN A 296 21.36 23.21 -15.32
CA ASN A 296 22.69 23.37 -14.75
C ASN A 296 22.79 22.98 -13.25
N LEU A 297 21.85 22.19 -12.69
CA LEU A 297 21.87 21.83 -11.26
C LEU A 297 23.20 21.22 -10.79
N SER A 298 23.91 20.55 -11.69
CA SER A 298 25.21 19.91 -11.48
C SER A 298 26.44 20.81 -11.67
N SER A 299 26.31 22.07 -12.12
CA SER A 299 27.47 22.91 -12.47
C SER A 299 28.33 23.32 -11.26
N ASP A 300 27.71 23.44 -10.08
CA ASP A 300 28.32 24.09 -8.91
C ASP A 300 28.32 23.20 -7.66
N ASP A 301 28.64 21.91 -7.80
CA ASP A 301 28.67 20.94 -6.68
C ASP A 301 27.36 20.98 -5.85
N PHE A 302 26.23 21.03 -6.56
CA PHE A 302 24.87 21.14 -6.05
C PHE A 302 24.64 22.27 -5.02
N LYS A 303 25.46 23.33 -5.00
CA LYS A 303 25.31 24.47 -4.07
C LYS A 303 23.93 25.12 -4.14
N ALA A 304 23.32 25.20 -5.32
CA ALA A 304 21.97 25.72 -5.52
C ALA A 304 20.87 24.90 -4.81
N VAL A 305 21.14 23.62 -4.51
CA VAL A 305 20.24 22.72 -3.77
C VAL A 305 20.43 22.87 -2.26
N SER A 306 21.60 23.32 -1.79
CA SER A 306 21.90 23.49 -0.36
C SER A 306 21.03 24.51 0.36
N THR A 307 20.36 25.41 -0.37
CA THR A 307 19.39 26.38 0.18
C THR A 307 17.96 25.86 0.19
N LEU A 308 17.69 24.70 -0.43
CA LEU A 308 16.38 24.07 -0.43
C LEU A 308 16.16 23.27 0.86
N PRO A 309 14.90 23.14 1.31
CA PRO A 309 14.56 22.24 2.40
C PRO A 309 14.94 20.79 2.07
N ASN A 310 15.31 20.02 3.10
CA ASN A 310 15.64 18.60 2.98
C ASN A 310 14.36 17.74 2.80
N VAL A 311 13.51 18.08 1.83
CA VAL A 311 12.25 17.39 1.54
C VAL A 311 12.21 17.06 0.05
N VAL A 312 12.15 15.75 -0.26
CA VAL A 312 12.20 15.19 -1.61
C VAL A 312 10.92 14.42 -1.85
N TYR A 313 10.25 14.63 -3.00
CA TYR A 313 9.09 13.82 -3.37
C TYR A 313 9.25 13.09 -4.71
N ALA A 314 8.47 12.02 -4.88
CA ALA A 314 8.19 11.44 -6.18
C ALA A 314 6.70 11.05 -6.28
N GLY A 315 6.13 11.13 -7.48
CA GLY A 315 4.76 10.71 -7.78
C GLY A 315 4.70 9.29 -8.34
N PHE A 316 3.64 8.57 -8.01
CA PHE A 316 3.33 7.22 -8.50
C PHE A 316 1.86 7.14 -8.90
N ASP A 317 1.56 6.97 -10.18
CA ASP A 317 0.18 6.78 -10.64
C ASP A 317 -0.21 5.29 -10.55
N PRO A 318 -1.25 4.93 -9.78
CA PRO A 318 -1.76 3.55 -9.72
C PRO A 318 -2.43 3.14 -11.04
N THR A 319 -1.62 2.66 -11.98
CA THR A 319 -2.02 2.10 -13.29
C THR A 319 -2.12 0.57 -13.28
N ALA A 320 -1.85 -0.05 -12.13
CA ALA A 320 -2.01 -1.47 -11.87
C ALA A 320 -2.17 -1.71 -10.35
N ASP A 321 -2.75 -2.85 -9.99
CA ASP A 321 -2.91 -3.39 -8.63
C ASP A 321 -1.59 -3.83 -7.95
N SER A 322 -0.44 -3.58 -8.59
CA SER A 322 0.88 -3.83 -8.01
C SER A 322 1.94 -2.92 -8.64
N LEU A 323 2.95 -2.53 -7.83
CA LEU A 323 4.17 -1.93 -8.35
C LEU A 323 5.07 -2.99 -9.02
N HIS A 324 6.00 -2.53 -9.84
CA HIS A 324 6.95 -3.37 -10.57
C HIS A 324 8.34 -2.72 -10.56
N ILE A 325 9.36 -3.42 -11.06
CA ILE A 325 10.77 -2.99 -11.02
C ILE A 325 11.07 -1.56 -11.54
N GLY A 326 10.22 -1.01 -12.41
CA GLY A 326 10.34 0.39 -12.87
C GLY A 326 10.09 1.40 -11.75
N HIS A 327 9.07 1.15 -10.93
CA HIS A 327 8.75 1.94 -9.74
C HIS A 327 9.77 1.75 -8.62
N LEU A 328 10.37 0.55 -8.52
CA LEU A 328 11.41 0.26 -7.53
C LEU A 328 12.61 1.20 -7.64
N LEU A 329 12.98 1.65 -8.85
CA LEU A 329 14.09 2.61 -9.02
C LEU A 329 13.80 3.95 -8.31
N VAL A 330 12.57 4.45 -8.44
CA VAL A 330 12.14 5.70 -7.80
C VAL A 330 12.07 5.52 -6.28
N LEU A 331 11.49 4.39 -5.82
CA LEU A 331 11.40 4.05 -4.39
C LEU A 331 12.78 3.91 -3.72
N THR A 332 13.73 3.18 -4.32
CA THR A 332 15.11 3.08 -3.82
C THR A 332 15.73 4.47 -3.64
N ASN A 333 15.50 5.39 -4.59
CA ASN A 333 16.06 6.73 -4.51
C ASN A 333 15.35 7.63 -3.47
N LEU A 334 14.07 7.39 -3.16
CA LEU A 334 13.41 7.99 -1.99
C LEU A 334 14.00 7.45 -0.66
N PHE A 335 14.17 6.13 -0.51
CA PHE A 335 14.81 5.55 0.67
C PHE A 335 16.24 6.08 0.86
N ARG A 336 17.00 6.20 -0.24
CA ARG A 336 18.33 6.81 -0.27
C ARG A 336 18.33 8.27 0.16
N ALA A 337 17.34 9.07 -0.26
CA ALA A 337 17.18 10.43 0.25
C ALA A 337 17.04 10.45 1.79
N THR A 338 16.28 9.51 2.36
CA THR A 338 16.19 9.33 3.83
C THR A 338 17.51 8.90 4.48
N LEU A 339 18.31 8.02 3.86
CA LEU A 339 19.65 7.67 4.35
C LEU A 339 20.61 8.88 4.38
N HIS A 340 20.37 9.88 3.51
CA HIS A 340 21.02 11.19 3.47
C HIS A 340 20.29 12.28 4.28
N GLY A 341 19.36 11.93 5.16
CA GLY A 341 18.72 12.88 6.09
C GLY A 341 17.60 13.74 5.49
N CYS A 342 17.09 13.38 4.31
CA CYS A 342 15.93 14.04 3.73
C CYS A 342 14.62 13.37 4.16
N HIS A 343 13.57 14.17 4.38
CA HIS A 343 12.21 13.68 4.45
C HIS A 343 11.74 13.30 3.04
N ALA A 344 11.43 12.03 2.83
CA ALA A 344 11.02 11.50 1.54
C ALA A 344 9.49 11.33 1.49
N ILE A 345 8.84 11.85 0.45
CA ILE A 345 7.40 11.81 0.23
C ILE A 345 7.10 10.97 -1.03
N ALA A 346 6.41 9.85 -0.87
CA ALA A 346 5.84 9.09 -1.99
C ALA A 346 4.38 9.52 -2.17
N LEU A 347 4.11 10.32 -3.22
CA LEU A 347 2.76 10.76 -3.55
C LEU A 347 2.07 9.70 -4.42
N ILE A 348 0.95 9.15 -3.97
CA ILE A 348 0.11 8.27 -4.80
C ILE A 348 -0.91 9.13 -5.55
N GLY A 349 -0.85 9.06 -6.88
CA GLY A 349 -1.58 9.89 -7.83
C GLY A 349 -3.06 9.54 -7.97
N GLY A 350 -3.86 9.71 -6.91
CA GLY A 350 -5.29 9.36 -6.92
C GLY A 350 -6.06 10.07 -8.04
N ALA A 351 -5.96 11.40 -8.12
CA ALA A 351 -6.62 12.18 -9.17
C ALA A 351 -5.90 12.09 -10.52
N THR A 352 -4.57 12.07 -10.54
CA THR A 352 -3.77 11.99 -11.78
C THR A 352 -3.96 10.67 -12.51
N ALA A 353 -4.17 9.55 -11.81
CA ALA A 353 -4.50 8.27 -12.43
C ALA A 353 -5.85 8.28 -13.17
N HIS A 354 -6.89 8.93 -12.62
CA HIS A 354 -8.17 9.12 -13.32
C HIS A 354 -8.06 9.99 -14.60
N VAL A 355 -6.98 10.77 -14.72
CA VAL A 355 -6.69 11.63 -15.88
C VAL A 355 -5.78 10.91 -16.89
N GLY A 356 -4.88 10.05 -16.41
CA GLY A 356 -3.90 9.32 -17.23
C GLY A 356 -4.38 7.95 -17.75
N ASP A 357 -5.42 7.36 -17.16
CA ASP A 357 -5.97 6.05 -17.55
C ASP A 357 -7.31 6.17 -18.28
N PRO A 358 -7.38 5.87 -19.60
CA PRO A 358 -8.64 5.85 -20.35
C PRO A 358 -9.54 4.64 -20.05
N SER A 359 -9.10 3.67 -19.22
CA SER A 359 -9.85 2.43 -18.96
C SER A 359 -10.91 2.54 -17.86
N GLY A 360 -10.84 3.57 -17.01
CA GLY A 360 -11.90 3.87 -16.03
C GLY A 360 -12.09 2.82 -14.93
N HIS A 361 -11.02 2.14 -14.52
CA HIS A 361 -11.07 1.05 -13.53
C HIS A 361 -10.28 1.36 -12.24
N ILE A 362 -10.69 2.41 -11.54
CA ILE A 362 -10.18 2.73 -10.19
C ILE A 362 -11.36 2.96 -9.24
N THR A 363 -11.62 1.99 -8.36
CA THR A 363 -12.61 2.10 -7.29
C THR A 363 -11.91 2.33 -5.94
N GLY A 364 -12.46 3.23 -5.11
CA GLY A 364 -12.11 3.30 -3.68
C GLY A 364 -11.02 4.29 -3.26
N VAL A 365 -10.86 5.44 -3.91
CA VAL A 365 -9.99 6.55 -3.42
C VAL A 365 -10.83 7.78 -3.08
N VAL A 366 -10.59 8.38 -1.91
CA VAL A 366 -11.21 9.66 -1.51
C VAL A 366 -10.65 10.78 -2.39
N ILE A 367 -11.48 11.33 -3.27
CA ILE A 367 -11.13 12.47 -4.11
C ILE A 367 -11.38 13.77 -3.32
N ILE A 368 -10.34 14.58 -3.12
CA ILE A 368 -10.52 15.97 -2.70
C ILE A 368 -11.18 16.71 -3.87
N VAL A 369 -12.46 17.05 -3.72
CA VAL A 369 -13.27 17.66 -4.78
C VAL A 369 -12.87 19.13 -4.98
N MET A 370 -11.90 19.36 -5.86
CA MET A 370 -11.67 20.67 -6.47
C MET A 370 -12.79 20.95 -7.48
N SER A 371 -13.44 22.11 -7.37
CA SER A 371 -14.49 22.46 -8.34
C SER A 371 -13.89 22.79 -9.71
N SER A 372 -14.65 22.59 -10.79
CA SER A 372 -14.20 22.93 -12.14
C SER A 372 -13.84 24.41 -12.29
N ILE A 373 -14.46 25.30 -11.50
CA ILE A 373 -14.14 26.73 -11.47
C ILE A 373 -12.75 26.96 -10.85
N GLN A 374 -12.45 26.35 -9.70
CA GLN A 374 -11.14 26.42 -9.06
C GLN A 374 -10.04 25.84 -9.96
N PHE A 375 -10.34 24.76 -10.68
CA PHE A 375 -9.41 24.21 -11.67
C PHE A 375 -9.14 25.19 -12.82
N LEU A 376 -10.19 25.82 -13.37
CA LEU A 376 -10.04 26.85 -14.41
C LEU A 376 -9.24 28.07 -13.94
N GLU A 377 -9.33 28.45 -12.66
CA GLU A 377 -8.49 29.49 -12.06
C GLU A 377 -7.01 29.11 -12.04
N ILE A 378 -6.68 27.84 -11.74
CA ILE A 378 -5.31 27.31 -11.84
C ILE A 378 -4.85 27.31 -13.30
N CYS A 379 -5.70 26.88 -14.25
CA CYS A 379 -5.37 26.83 -15.68
C CYS A 379 -4.96 28.20 -16.25
N ARG A 380 -5.46 29.33 -15.71
CA ARG A 380 -5.04 30.69 -16.12
C ARG A 380 -3.54 30.93 -15.95
N ASP A 381 -2.86 30.17 -15.10
CA ASP A 381 -1.43 30.31 -14.91
C ASP A 381 -0.56 29.64 -15.98
N PHE A 382 -1.14 28.70 -16.74
CA PHE A 382 -0.46 27.89 -17.76
C PHE A 382 -0.78 28.43 -19.16
N ARG A 383 0.25 28.84 -19.90
CA ARG A 383 0.08 29.34 -21.27
C ARG A 383 0.04 28.17 -22.25
N LEU A 384 -1.03 28.07 -23.03
CA LEU A 384 -1.22 27.01 -24.02
C LEU A 384 0.00 26.78 -24.94
N GLY A 385 0.65 27.87 -25.39
CA GLY A 385 1.84 27.79 -26.23
C GLY A 385 3.06 27.16 -25.56
N ASP A 386 3.21 27.27 -24.24
CA ASP A 386 4.26 26.57 -23.48
C ASP A 386 3.92 25.09 -23.30
N MET A 387 2.65 24.78 -22.98
CA MET A 387 2.17 23.40 -22.86
C MET A 387 2.37 22.61 -24.17
N LEU A 388 2.04 23.21 -25.32
CA LEU A 388 2.22 22.61 -26.65
C LEU A 388 3.70 22.43 -27.06
N ARG A 389 4.64 23.12 -26.41
CA ARG A 389 6.08 22.99 -26.70
C ARG A 389 6.72 21.77 -26.02
N LEU A 390 6.07 21.17 -25.02
CA LEU A 390 6.58 19.99 -24.32
C LEU A 390 6.83 18.84 -25.29
N GLY A 391 8.03 18.23 -25.22
CA GLY A 391 8.50 17.27 -26.22
C GLY A 391 7.56 16.08 -26.44
N MET A 392 6.92 15.59 -25.38
CA MET A 392 5.94 14.50 -25.43
C MET A 392 4.69 14.89 -26.25
N VAL A 393 4.09 16.05 -25.95
CA VAL A 393 2.93 16.59 -26.66
C VAL A 393 3.29 16.88 -28.11
N LYS A 394 4.43 17.54 -28.35
CA LYS A 394 4.93 17.88 -29.68
C LYS A 394 5.17 16.64 -30.56
N SER A 395 5.66 15.53 -30.00
CA SER A 395 5.79 14.27 -30.74
C SER A 395 4.42 13.72 -31.11
N ARG A 396 3.52 13.49 -30.14
CA ARG A 396 2.19 12.90 -30.41
C ARG A 396 1.33 13.68 -31.38
N MET A 397 1.46 15.02 -31.39
CA MET A 397 0.82 15.90 -32.38
C MET A 397 1.43 15.79 -33.78
N ARG A 398 2.76 15.64 -33.89
CA ARG A 398 3.44 15.42 -35.19
C ARG A 398 3.18 14.03 -35.74
N ASP A 399 3.16 13.02 -34.87
CA ASP A 399 3.09 11.60 -35.21
C ASP A 399 1.63 11.16 -35.49
N GLY A 400 0.70 12.11 -35.69
CA GLY A 400 -0.70 11.89 -36.09
C GLY A 400 -1.63 11.29 -35.03
N SER A 401 -1.07 10.70 -33.97
CA SER A 401 -1.82 10.03 -32.89
C SER A 401 -2.76 10.95 -32.09
N GLY A 402 -2.49 12.25 -32.07
CA GLY A 402 -3.23 13.21 -31.27
C GLY A 402 -3.08 13.00 -29.76
N LEU A 403 -3.86 13.78 -29.01
CA LEU A 403 -3.91 13.76 -27.55
C LEU A 403 -5.32 14.16 -27.12
N SER A 404 -5.89 13.48 -26.12
CA SER A 404 -7.15 13.90 -25.51
C SER A 404 -6.96 15.18 -24.67
N CYS A 405 -8.05 15.92 -24.45
CA CYS A 405 -8.01 17.08 -23.55
C CYS A 405 -7.60 16.68 -22.13
N THR A 406 -8.04 15.51 -21.67
CA THR A 406 -7.70 14.93 -20.36
C THR A 406 -6.19 14.68 -20.22
N GLU A 407 -5.58 13.96 -21.17
CA GLU A 407 -4.12 13.76 -21.20
C GLU A 407 -3.34 15.09 -21.29
N PHE A 408 -3.89 16.11 -21.97
CA PHE A 408 -3.25 17.41 -22.12
C PHE A 408 -3.29 18.25 -20.83
N LEU A 409 -4.33 18.07 -20.02
CA LEU A 409 -4.50 18.75 -18.73
C LEU A 409 -3.71 18.07 -17.59
N TYR A 410 -3.28 16.82 -17.77
CA TYR A 410 -2.48 16.04 -16.79
C TYR A 410 -1.31 16.83 -16.18
N GLN A 411 -0.54 17.54 -17.02
CA GLN A 411 0.59 18.37 -16.58
C GLN A 411 0.21 19.50 -15.60
N ILE A 412 -1.04 19.98 -15.63
CA ILE A 412 -1.55 21.00 -14.70
C ILE A 412 -1.78 20.37 -13.33
N PHE A 413 -2.39 19.19 -13.27
CA PHE A 413 -2.59 18.43 -12.02
C PHE A 413 -1.25 18.14 -11.34
N GLN A 414 -0.29 17.55 -12.06
CA GLN A 414 1.04 17.24 -11.50
C GLN A 414 1.82 18.50 -11.06
N SER A 415 1.67 19.62 -11.78
CA SER A 415 2.26 20.91 -11.37
C SER A 415 1.59 21.47 -10.10
N TYR A 416 0.29 21.27 -9.95
CA TYR A 416 -0.48 21.69 -8.78
C TYR A 416 -0.17 20.82 -7.56
N ASP A 417 0.01 19.51 -7.73
CA ASP A 417 0.45 18.59 -6.68
C ASP A 417 1.79 19.02 -6.10
N TRP A 418 2.79 19.33 -6.94
CA TRP A 418 4.07 19.84 -6.45
C TRP A 418 3.89 21.17 -5.72
N TYR A 419 3.05 22.07 -6.23
CA TYR A 419 2.76 23.34 -5.53
C TYR A 419 2.13 23.13 -4.16
N ARG A 420 1.17 22.20 -4.01
CA ARG A 420 0.62 21.82 -2.70
C ARG A 420 1.71 21.28 -1.79
N LEU A 421 2.50 20.29 -2.23
CA LEU A 421 3.62 19.78 -1.44
C LEU A 421 4.64 20.88 -1.05
N SER A 422 4.88 21.87 -1.93
CA SER A 422 5.77 23.00 -1.66
C SER A 422 5.21 23.98 -0.61
N ARG A 423 3.88 24.18 -0.59
CA ARG A 423 3.18 25.04 0.36
C ARG A 423 3.03 24.37 1.73
N ASP A 424 2.74 23.09 1.71
CA ASP A 424 2.18 22.35 2.84
C ASP A 424 3.24 21.51 3.59
N TYR A 425 4.26 21.04 2.87
CA TYR A 425 5.40 20.27 3.41
C TYR A 425 6.75 20.94 3.14
N ASN A 426 6.76 22.18 2.60
CA ASN A 426 7.97 22.90 2.18
C ASN A 426 8.80 22.09 1.14
N CYS A 427 8.15 21.22 0.36
CA CYS A 427 8.81 20.33 -0.59
C CYS A 427 9.14 21.05 -1.91
N HIS A 428 10.41 21.46 -2.04
CA HIS A 428 10.94 22.13 -3.23
C HIS A 428 11.84 21.24 -4.10
N PHE A 429 11.87 19.93 -3.86
CA PHE A 429 12.68 19.00 -4.64
C PHE A 429 11.90 17.78 -5.12
N GLN A 430 12.00 17.45 -6.41
CA GLN A 430 11.34 16.30 -7.02
C GLN A 430 12.33 15.30 -7.64
N ILE A 431 12.02 14.01 -7.54
CA ILE A 431 12.64 12.97 -8.39
C ILE A 431 11.57 12.19 -9.16
N GLY A 432 11.97 11.59 -10.28
CA GLY A 432 11.12 10.69 -11.08
C GLY A 432 11.83 10.21 -12.34
N GLY A 433 11.12 9.52 -13.23
CA GLY A 433 11.70 9.02 -14.49
C GLY A 433 12.03 10.14 -15.50
N ASN A 434 12.97 9.88 -16.41
CA ASN A 434 13.32 10.83 -17.49
C ASN A 434 12.18 11.13 -18.49
N ASP A 435 11.10 10.35 -18.48
CA ASP A 435 9.85 10.65 -19.20
C ASP A 435 8.98 11.73 -18.54
N GLN A 436 9.29 12.15 -17.31
CA GLN A 436 8.56 13.19 -16.55
C GLN A 436 9.19 14.59 -16.66
N LEU A 437 10.34 14.76 -17.34
CA LEU A 437 11.11 16.01 -17.37
C LEU A 437 10.25 17.24 -17.73
N GLY A 438 9.43 17.14 -18.78
CA GLY A 438 8.57 18.24 -19.21
C GLY A 438 7.48 18.66 -18.20
N HIS A 439 7.09 17.75 -17.31
CA HIS A 439 6.16 18.07 -16.22
C HIS A 439 6.89 18.75 -15.05
N PHE A 440 8.18 18.44 -14.83
CA PHE A 440 8.99 19.13 -13.83
C PHE A 440 9.22 20.61 -14.19
N ASP A 441 9.45 20.91 -15.48
CA ASP A 441 9.56 22.30 -15.97
C ASP A 441 8.28 23.10 -15.68
N ALA A 442 7.11 22.51 -15.92
CA ALA A 442 5.81 23.12 -15.67
C ALA A 442 5.57 23.34 -14.16
N GLY A 443 5.87 22.35 -13.32
CA GLY A 443 5.74 22.44 -11.87
C GLY A 443 6.68 23.48 -11.25
N TYR A 444 7.96 23.51 -11.66
CA TYR A 444 8.91 24.55 -11.26
C TYR A 444 8.41 25.95 -11.63
N GLY A 445 7.96 26.13 -12.88
CA GLY A 445 7.44 27.40 -13.38
C GLY A 445 6.25 27.89 -12.56
N TYR A 446 5.32 26.97 -12.24
CA TYR A 446 4.14 27.26 -11.42
C TYR A 446 4.50 27.63 -9.97
N ILE A 447 5.36 26.85 -9.30
CA ILE A 447 5.82 27.15 -7.93
C ILE A 447 6.54 28.49 -7.88
N LYS A 448 7.46 28.75 -8.81
CA LYS A 448 8.20 30.02 -8.88
C LYS A 448 7.25 31.19 -9.08
N LYS A 449 6.23 31.04 -9.93
CA LYS A 449 5.20 32.07 -10.16
C LYS A 449 4.34 32.34 -8.92
N LYS A 450 3.99 31.30 -8.15
CA LYS A 450 3.11 31.43 -6.96
C LYS A 450 3.84 31.83 -5.68
N THR A 451 5.11 31.46 -5.52
CA THR A 451 5.84 31.56 -4.24
C THR A 451 7.11 32.41 -4.31
N GLY A 452 7.62 32.70 -5.51
CA GLY A 452 8.94 33.31 -5.71
C GLY A 452 10.13 32.39 -5.38
N LYS A 453 9.90 31.23 -4.75
CA LYS A 453 10.96 30.30 -4.32
C LYS A 453 11.54 29.51 -5.48
N LEU A 454 12.82 29.16 -5.38
CA LEU A 454 13.46 28.19 -6.25
C LEU A 454 12.97 26.78 -5.87
N SER A 455 12.82 25.92 -6.88
CA SER A 455 12.63 24.47 -6.72
C SER A 455 13.57 23.74 -7.67
N ALA A 456 13.84 22.47 -7.44
CA ALA A 456 14.74 21.68 -8.28
C ALA A 456 14.21 20.25 -8.51
N SER A 457 14.71 19.58 -9.53
CA SER A 457 14.38 18.17 -9.78
C SER A 457 15.53 17.40 -10.41
N ILE A 458 15.51 16.07 -10.23
CA ILE A 458 16.41 15.12 -10.90
C ILE A 458 15.59 14.04 -11.58
N CYS A 459 15.83 13.85 -12.87
CA CYS A 459 15.33 12.70 -13.62
C CYS A 459 16.30 11.52 -13.49
N LEU A 460 15.76 10.40 -12.99
CA LEU A 460 16.43 9.11 -12.93
C LEU A 460 16.46 8.47 -14.34
N PRO A 461 17.51 7.69 -14.67
CA PRO A 461 17.63 7.04 -15.97
C PRO A 461 16.50 6.05 -16.22
N LEU A 462 16.11 5.92 -17.49
CA LEU A 462 15.19 4.87 -17.91
C LEU A 462 15.91 3.53 -17.91
N LEU A 463 15.32 2.55 -17.22
CA LEU A 463 15.80 1.18 -17.23
C LEU A 463 15.54 0.55 -18.61
N THR A 464 16.58 0.25 -19.37
CA THR A 464 16.49 -0.40 -20.68
C THR A 464 17.21 -1.75 -20.71
N ASP A 465 16.80 -2.64 -21.61
CA ASP A 465 17.59 -3.82 -21.99
C ASP A 465 18.72 -3.45 -22.97
N ALA A 466 19.48 -4.46 -23.40
CA ALA A 466 20.58 -4.31 -24.35
C ALA A 466 20.14 -3.89 -25.77
N GLN A 467 18.82 -3.93 -26.03
CA GLN A 467 18.18 -3.51 -27.27
C GLN A 467 17.54 -2.12 -27.14
N GLY A 468 17.74 -1.43 -26.01
CA GLY A 468 17.20 -0.09 -25.72
C GLY A 468 15.73 -0.08 -25.32
N LYS A 469 15.09 -1.25 -25.12
CA LYS A 469 13.68 -1.34 -24.76
C LYS A 469 13.47 -1.10 -23.26
N LYS A 470 12.47 -0.31 -22.88
CA LYS A 470 12.12 -0.07 -21.47
C LYS A 470 11.80 -1.38 -20.73
N LEU A 471 12.52 -1.67 -19.64
CA LEU A 471 12.26 -2.80 -18.74
C LEU A 471 10.93 -2.68 -17.96
N SER A 472 10.26 -1.52 -18.03
CA SER A 472 8.92 -1.27 -17.49
C SER A 472 7.75 -1.56 -18.44
N LYS A 473 8.05 -1.83 -19.73
CA LYS A 473 7.07 -2.28 -20.73
C LYS A 473 7.71 -3.41 -21.53
N THR A 474 7.70 -4.62 -20.97
CA THR A 474 8.18 -5.80 -21.69
C THR A 474 7.43 -6.02 -23.00
N SER A 475 8.10 -6.66 -23.96
CA SER A 475 7.51 -7.11 -25.22
C SER A 475 6.32 -8.04 -24.98
N LYS A 476 5.65 -8.43 -26.06
CA LYS A 476 4.85 -9.67 -26.17
C LYS A 476 5.64 -10.98 -25.88
N GLU A 477 6.76 -10.92 -25.14
CA GLU A 477 7.76 -12.00 -24.93
C GLU A 477 8.26 -12.09 -23.47
N GLY A 478 7.60 -11.40 -22.53
CA GLY A 478 7.92 -11.48 -21.11
C GLY A 478 6.93 -10.75 -20.20
N SER A 479 6.61 -11.34 -19.05
CA SER A 479 5.82 -10.69 -18.00
C SER A 479 6.60 -9.58 -17.30
N ASN A 480 5.90 -8.55 -16.83
CA ASN A 480 6.47 -7.56 -15.93
C ASN A 480 6.99 -8.24 -14.64
N ILE A 481 8.11 -7.75 -14.10
CA ILE A 481 8.61 -8.16 -12.77
C ILE A 481 7.94 -7.30 -11.71
N TRP A 482 6.90 -7.86 -11.11
CA TRP A 482 6.12 -7.22 -10.05
C TRP A 482 6.85 -7.30 -8.70
N LEU A 483 6.48 -6.41 -7.77
CA LEU A 483 6.91 -6.49 -6.37
C LEU A 483 5.97 -7.38 -5.53
N ASP A 484 4.77 -7.67 -6.05
CA ASP A 484 3.81 -8.61 -5.46
C ASP A 484 4.24 -10.07 -5.67
N GLU A 485 4.50 -10.79 -4.58
CA GLU A 485 4.85 -12.22 -4.57
C GLU A 485 3.81 -13.14 -5.26
N ARG A 486 2.53 -12.72 -5.31
CA ARG A 486 1.41 -13.43 -5.97
C ARG A 486 1.45 -13.26 -7.49
N LYS A 487 2.22 -12.29 -8.00
CA LYS A 487 2.42 -12.03 -9.44
C LYS A 487 3.84 -12.34 -9.92
N THR A 488 4.82 -12.30 -9.02
CA THR A 488 6.21 -12.65 -9.30
C THR A 488 6.78 -13.22 -8.02
N SER A 489 7.00 -14.54 -7.99
CA SER A 489 7.48 -15.22 -6.78
C SER A 489 8.84 -14.70 -6.36
N PRO A 490 9.22 -14.81 -5.06
CA PRO A 490 10.55 -14.44 -4.58
C PRO A 490 11.67 -15.14 -5.36
N PHE A 491 11.44 -16.39 -5.80
CA PHE A 491 12.35 -17.13 -6.69
C PHE A 491 12.49 -16.45 -8.07
N THR A 492 11.40 -16.13 -8.76
CA THR A 492 11.46 -15.43 -10.05
C THR A 492 12.10 -14.05 -9.92
N PHE A 493 11.79 -13.31 -8.86
CA PHE A 493 12.39 -11.99 -8.57
C PHE A 493 13.90 -12.09 -8.34
N TYR A 494 14.36 -13.01 -7.49
CA TYR A 494 15.77 -13.28 -7.25
C TYR A 494 16.50 -13.69 -8.53
N GLN A 495 15.93 -14.62 -9.30
CA GLN A 495 16.50 -15.10 -10.55
C GLN A 495 16.58 -14.01 -11.62
N TYR A 496 15.63 -13.07 -11.67
CA TYR A 496 15.66 -11.96 -12.63
C TYR A 496 16.94 -11.13 -12.52
N PHE A 497 17.38 -10.80 -11.30
CA PHE A 497 18.65 -10.11 -11.07
C PHE A 497 19.84 -11.05 -11.23
N ARG A 498 19.75 -12.27 -10.67
CA ARG A 498 20.85 -13.25 -10.70
C ARG A 498 21.26 -13.67 -12.12
N GLN A 499 20.32 -13.63 -13.08
CA GLN A 499 20.56 -14.03 -14.47
C GLN A 499 21.01 -12.89 -15.40
N LYS A 500 21.17 -11.65 -14.90
CA LYS A 500 21.63 -10.51 -15.72
C LYS A 500 23.07 -10.72 -16.21
N PRO A 501 23.39 -10.29 -17.46
CA PRO A 501 24.77 -10.29 -17.94
C PRO A 501 25.62 -9.28 -17.16
N ASP A 502 26.92 -9.53 -17.08
CA ASP A 502 27.89 -8.71 -16.33
C ASP A 502 27.86 -7.22 -16.76
N SER A 503 27.63 -6.96 -18.05
CA SER A 503 27.48 -5.59 -18.58
C SER A 503 26.22 -4.84 -18.10
N ALA A 504 25.17 -5.56 -17.69
CA ALA A 504 23.93 -4.96 -17.21
C ALA A 504 23.85 -4.93 -15.68
N ILE A 505 24.48 -5.88 -14.96
CA ILE A 505 24.36 -5.94 -13.50
C ILE A 505 25.04 -4.77 -12.79
N ILE A 506 26.16 -4.27 -13.31
CA ILE A 506 26.94 -3.20 -12.66
C ILE A 506 26.16 -1.87 -12.62
N PRO A 507 25.54 -1.40 -13.73
CA PRO A 507 24.57 -0.30 -13.67
C PRO A 507 23.42 -0.57 -12.68
N LEU A 508 22.81 -1.76 -12.72
CA LEU A 508 21.70 -2.12 -11.83
C LEU A 508 22.12 -2.11 -10.34
N LEU A 509 23.35 -2.50 -10.01
CA LEU A 509 23.91 -2.44 -8.67
C LEU A 509 23.97 -0.99 -8.17
N ARG A 510 24.57 -0.06 -8.94
CA ARG A 510 24.57 1.38 -8.61
C ARG A 510 23.16 1.95 -8.48
N TYR A 511 22.26 1.53 -9.35
CA TYR A 511 20.88 2.04 -9.39
C TYR A 511 20.05 1.61 -8.19
N PHE A 512 20.06 0.32 -7.85
CA PHE A 512 19.12 -0.28 -6.90
C PHE A 512 19.68 -0.56 -5.49
N SER A 513 21.00 -0.70 -5.32
CA SER A 513 21.61 -1.01 -4.02
C SER A 513 21.56 0.20 -3.06
N LEU A 514 21.21 -0.03 -1.80
CA LEU A 514 21.25 0.97 -0.73
C LEU A 514 22.59 1.02 0.02
N ARG A 515 23.53 0.12 -0.33
CA ARG A 515 24.94 0.15 0.13
C ARG A 515 25.62 1.49 -0.20
N THR A 516 26.68 1.82 0.53
CA THR A 516 27.50 3.02 0.23
C THR A 516 28.19 2.90 -1.12
N ILE A 517 28.68 4.02 -1.65
CA ILE A 517 29.38 4.00 -2.93
C ILE A 517 30.69 3.21 -2.84
N GLU A 518 31.38 3.26 -1.70
CA GLU A 518 32.62 2.53 -1.41
C GLU A 518 32.39 1.01 -1.34
N GLU A 519 31.28 0.57 -0.73
CA GLU A 519 30.86 -0.83 -0.70
C GLU A 519 30.50 -1.35 -2.10
N ILE A 520 29.87 -0.52 -2.93
CA ILE A 520 29.53 -0.87 -4.32
C ILE A 520 30.80 -0.96 -5.17
N GLU A 521 31.72 0.00 -5.06
CA GLU A 521 33.00 -0.04 -5.75
C GLU A 521 33.85 -1.26 -5.36
N GLU A 522 33.74 -1.76 -4.12
CA GLU A 522 34.37 -3.02 -3.73
C GLU A 522 33.70 -4.23 -4.38
N ILE A 523 32.37 -4.32 -4.40
CA ILE A 523 31.64 -5.39 -5.10
C ILE A 523 31.96 -5.37 -6.61
N GLU A 524 32.12 -4.18 -7.20
CA GLU A 524 32.53 -4.03 -8.60
C GLU A 524 33.97 -4.51 -8.83
N ARG A 525 34.92 -4.16 -7.96
CA ARG A 525 36.30 -4.69 -8.00
C ARG A 525 36.33 -6.21 -7.89
N GLU A 526 35.62 -6.77 -6.90
CA GLU A 526 35.52 -8.22 -6.67
C GLU A 526 34.91 -8.92 -7.91
N HIS A 527 33.85 -8.35 -8.48
CA HIS A 527 33.19 -8.89 -9.67
C HIS A 527 34.10 -8.85 -10.92
N GLN A 528 34.81 -7.75 -11.17
CA GLN A 528 35.76 -7.65 -12.29
C GLN A 528 36.95 -8.62 -12.13
N ALA A 529 37.43 -8.84 -10.91
CA ALA A 529 38.45 -9.85 -10.62
C ALA A 529 37.93 -11.31 -10.75
N ASN A 530 36.62 -11.51 -10.80
CA ASN A 530 35.96 -12.82 -10.77
C ASN A 530 34.81 -12.94 -11.79
N LEU A 531 35.02 -12.45 -13.02
CA LEU A 531 34.03 -12.56 -14.10
C LEU A 531 33.56 -14.01 -14.28
N GLY A 532 32.25 -14.19 -14.48
CA GLY A 532 31.63 -15.51 -14.53
C GLY A 532 31.31 -16.15 -13.16
N LYS A 533 31.82 -15.66 -12.02
CA LYS A 533 31.41 -16.14 -10.67
C LYS A 533 30.14 -15.45 -10.13
N TRP A 534 29.56 -14.52 -10.88
CA TRP A 534 28.26 -13.87 -10.59
C TRP A 534 28.19 -13.09 -9.25
N VAL A 535 29.32 -12.55 -8.78
CA VAL A 535 29.43 -11.80 -7.51
C VAL A 535 28.39 -10.67 -7.41
N ALA A 536 28.42 -9.69 -8.33
CA ALA A 536 27.49 -8.57 -8.32
C ALA A 536 26.02 -9.00 -8.48
N GLN A 537 25.78 -10.03 -9.30
CA GLN A 537 24.45 -10.62 -9.51
C GLN A 537 23.87 -11.18 -8.22
N GLU A 538 24.64 -11.97 -7.47
CA GLU A 538 24.21 -12.54 -6.20
C GLU A 538 24.03 -11.46 -5.13
N LYS A 539 25.01 -10.55 -4.95
CA LYS A 539 24.92 -9.47 -3.95
C LYS A 539 23.72 -8.54 -4.16
N LEU A 540 23.35 -8.25 -5.41
CA LEU A 540 22.17 -7.44 -5.72
C LEU A 540 20.87 -8.24 -5.59
N ALA A 541 20.83 -9.47 -6.11
CA ALA A 541 19.65 -10.33 -6.01
C ALA A 541 19.29 -10.62 -4.54
N GLU A 542 20.29 -10.88 -3.69
CA GLU A 542 20.11 -11.05 -2.25
C GLU A 542 19.50 -9.82 -1.58
N GLU A 543 20.11 -8.65 -1.80
CA GLU A 543 19.67 -7.38 -1.20
C GLU A 543 18.23 -7.03 -1.60
N LEU A 544 17.92 -7.06 -2.89
CA LEU A 544 16.60 -6.66 -3.37
C LEU A 544 15.53 -7.69 -3.01
N THR A 545 15.82 -8.99 -3.09
CA THR A 545 14.85 -10.02 -2.68
C THR A 545 14.57 -9.94 -1.18
N LYS A 546 15.60 -9.69 -0.36
CA LYS A 546 15.42 -9.45 1.09
C LYS A 546 14.64 -8.17 1.36
N SER A 547 14.82 -7.12 0.56
CA SER A 547 14.16 -5.83 0.74
C SER A 547 12.69 -5.85 0.32
N VAL A 548 12.33 -6.64 -0.70
CA VAL A 548 10.96 -6.73 -1.25
C VAL A 548 10.16 -7.88 -0.63
N HIS A 549 10.77 -9.05 -0.43
CA HIS A 549 10.12 -10.28 0.04
C HIS A 549 10.63 -10.77 1.42
N GLY A 550 11.41 -9.96 2.13
CA GLY A 550 11.93 -10.28 3.46
C GLY A 550 12.99 -11.38 3.49
N SER A 551 13.51 -11.66 4.69
CA SER A 551 14.49 -12.73 4.90
C SER A 551 13.95 -14.12 4.53
N ASN A 552 12.65 -14.38 4.72
CA ASN A 552 12.05 -15.67 4.36
C ASN A 552 11.96 -15.84 2.84
N GLY A 553 11.47 -14.84 2.11
CA GLY A 553 11.43 -14.86 0.65
C GLY A 553 12.82 -15.03 0.03
N LEU A 554 13.85 -14.36 0.59
CA LEU A 554 15.24 -14.62 0.18
C LEU A 554 15.68 -16.07 0.46
N LYS A 555 15.43 -16.59 1.67
CA LYS A 555 15.83 -17.96 2.06
C LYS A 555 15.19 -19.01 1.14
N MET A 556 13.89 -18.85 0.84
CA MET A 556 13.15 -19.69 -0.11
C MET A 556 13.73 -19.56 -1.52
N ALA A 557 13.98 -18.34 -1.99
CA ALA A 557 14.56 -18.10 -3.32
C ALA A 557 15.96 -18.71 -3.49
N LYS A 558 16.84 -18.61 -2.47
CA LYS A 558 18.16 -19.27 -2.47
C LYS A 558 18.02 -20.80 -2.44
N LYS A 559 17.20 -21.36 -1.54
CA LYS A 559 16.97 -22.82 -1.44
C LYS A 559 16.38 -23.40 -2.72
N CYS A 560 15.40 -22.73 -3.33
CA CYS A 560 14.82 -23.11 -4.62
C CYS A 560 15.87 -23.06 -5.75
N SER A 561 16.71 -22.02 -5.76
CA SER A 561 17.83 -21.92 -6.70
C SER A 561 18.87 -23.04 -6.52
N GLU A 562 19.23 -23.36 -5.28
CA GLU A 562 20.11 -24.48 -4.97
C GLU A 562 19.52 -25.80 -5.47
N LEU A 563 18.26 -26.11 -5.13
CA LEU A 563 17.59 -27.35 -5.53
C LEU A 563 17.43 -27.51 -7.05
N LEU A 564 17.30 -26.43 -7.81
CA LEU A 564 17.10 -26.48 -9.26
C LEU A 564 18.40 -26.48 -10.09
N PHE A 565 19.46 -25.84 -9.58
CA PHE A 565 20.72 -25.67 -10.32
C PHE A 565 21.88 -26.52 -9.78
N HIS A 566 21.81 -26.97 -8.52
CA HIS A 566 22.85 -27.75 -7.85
C HIS A 566 22.34 -29.04 -7.20
N GLY A 567 21.09 -29.06 -6.74
CA GLY A 567 20.40 -30.26 -6.27
C GLY A 567 20.15 -31.23 -7.42
N SER A 568 20.18 -32.52 -7.11
CA SER A 568 19.70 -33.52 -8.07
C SER A 568 18.18 -33.46 -8.15
N LEU A 569 17.62 -33.62 -9.35
CA LEU A 569 16.17 -33.79 -9.54
C LEU A 569 15.60 -34.96 -8.71
N SER A 570 16.45 -35.91 -8.28
CA SER A 570 16.09 -36.99 -7.35
C SER A 570 15.82 -36.53 -5.91
N GLU A 571 16.26 -35.34 -5.49
CA GLU A 571 15.94 -34.76 -4.19
C GLU A 571 14.59 -34.04 -4.23
N LEU A 572 14.32 -33.25 -5.27
CA LEU A 572 13.00 -32.67 -5.53
C LEU A 572 11.92 -33.77 -5.63
N ARG A 573 12.22 -34.91 -6.26
CA ARG A 573 11.34 -36.09 -6.28
C ARG A 573 10.99 -36.62 -4.87
N LYS A 574 11.82 -36.43 -3.85
CA LYS A 574 11.56 -36.90 -2.47
C LYS A 574 10.77 -35.92 -1.60
N MET A 575 10.64 -34.66 -2.00
CA MET A 575 9.96 -33.63 -1.20
C MET A 575 8.42 -33.67 -1.38
N PRO A 576 7.61 -33.34 -0.35
CA PRO A 576 6.16 -33.29 -0.50
C PRO A 576 5.73 -32.18 -1.47
N VAL A 577 4.59 -32.37 -2.15
CA VAL A 577 4.07 -31.43 -3.17
C VAL A 577 3.93 -30.01 -2.61
N SER A 578 3.31 -29.89 -1.43
CA SER A 578 3.12 -28.60 -0.74
C SER A 578 4.41 -27.83 -0.52
N PHE A 579 5.50 -28.51 -0.12
CA PHE A 579 6.82 -27.87 0.04
C PHE A 579 7.39 -27.39 -1.30
N ILE A 580 7.22 -28.16 -2.37
CA ILE A 580 7.69 -27.78 -3.72
C ILE A 580 6.89 -26.55 -4.21
N GLU A 581 5.58 -26.56 -4.08
CA GLU A 581 4.71 -25.42 -4.42
C GLU A 581 5.08 -24.17 -3.62
N GLU A 582 5.33 -24.32 -2.31
CA GLU A 582 5.82 -23.24 -1.43
C GLU A 582 7.15 -22.65 -1.94
N GLN A 583 8.15 -23.48 -2.30
CA GLN A 583 9.44 -22.99 -2.77
C GLN A 583 9.39 -22.29 -4.14
N PHE A 584 8.42 -22.63 -4.99
CA PHE A 584 8.18 -21.93 -6.26
C PHE A 584 7.34 -20.65 -6.06
N GLY A 585 6.48 -20.62 -5.05
CA GLY A 585 5.51 -19.56 -4.80
C GLY A 585 4.32 -19.62 -5.76
N SER A 586 3.12 -19.26 -5.29
CA SER A 586 1.86 -19.45 -6.03
C SER A 586 1.85 -18.82 -7.43
N ALA A 587 2.56 -17.71 -7.64
CA ALA A 587 2.72 -17.05 -8.93
C ALA A 587 3.43 -17.89 -10.01
N SER A 588 4.20 -18.91 -9.61
CA SER A 588 5.00 -19.77 -10.49
C SER A 588 4.41 -21.18 -10.64
N VAL A 589 3.19 -21.41 -10.12
CA VAL A 589 2.45 -22.67 -10.22
C VAL A 589 1.25 -22.48 -11.16
N GLN A 590 1.33 -23.05 -12.37
CA GLN A 590 0.23 -23.05 -13.33
C GLN A 590 -0.67 -24.27 -13.09
N GLN A 591 -1.96 -24.06 -12.86
CA GLN A 591 -2.93 -25.15 -12.74
C GLN A 591 -3.49 -25.51 -14.12
N LEU A 592 -3.39 -26.78 -14.51
CA LEU A 592 -3.80 -27.28 -15.82
C LEU A 592 -4.62 -28.57 -15.68
N LEU A 593 -5.71 -28.70 -16.45
CA LEU A 593 -6.56 -29.89 -16.48
C LEU A 593 -5.94 -30.95 -17.40
N ARG A 594 -5.82 -32.20 -16.94
CA ARG A 594 -5.19 -33.29 -17.73
C ARG A 594 -5.92 -33.55 -19.05
N SER A 595 -7.25 -33.52 -19.04
CA SER A 595 -8.08 -33.78 -20.23
C SER A 595 -8.00 -32.70 -21.32
N SER A 596 -7.29 -31.59 -21.08
CA SER A 596 -7.09 -30.53 -22.06
C SER A 596 -5.94 -30.78 -23.03
N PHE A 597 -5.15 -31.86 -22.86
CA PHE A 597 -3.95 -32.11 -23.66
C PHE A 597 -3.85 -33.58 -24.09
N SER A 598 -3.74 -33.80 -25.40
CA SER A 598 -3.51 -35.10 -26.02
C SER A 598 -2.05 -35.25 -26.47
N THR A 599 -1.45 -34.17 -26.97
CA THR A 599 -0.09 -34.18 -27.56
C THR A 599 0.88 -33.25 -26.84
N MET A 600 2.16 -33.60 -26.87
CA MET A 600 3.23 -32.79 -26.27
C MET A 600 3.34 -31.39 -26.89
N GLY A 601 2.90 -31.20 -28.15
CA GLY A 601 2.80 -29.89 -28.82
C GLY A 601 1.76 -28.95 -28.20
N GLU A 602 0.54 -29.45 -27.94
CA GLU A 602 -0.52 -28.68 -27.27
C GLU A 602 -0.09 -28.22 -25.87
N LEU A 603 0.60 -29.12 -25.14
CA LEU A 603 1.19 -28.80 -23.85
C LEU A 603 2.25 -27.71 -24.00
N ALA A 604 3.17 -27.86 -24.97
CA ALA A 604 4.27 -26.93 -25.22
C ALA A 604 3.78 -25.50 -25.50
N ASP A 605 2.77 -25.32 -26.36
CA ASP A 605 2.20 -24.00 -26.64
C ASP A 605 1.55 -23.39 -25.39
N THR A 606 0.87 -24.20 -24.58
CA THR A 606 0.16 -23.73 -23.38
C THR A 606 1.11 -23.34 -22.25
N VAL A 607 2.14 -24.15 -21.95
CA VAL A 607 3.17 -23.83 -20.93
C VAL A 607 4.19 -22.79 -21.39
N HIS A 608 4.13 -22.38 -22.65
CA HIS A 608 4.93 -21.29 -23.21
C HIS A 608 4.10 -20.02 -23.47
N ASN A 609 2.89 -19.94 -22.89
CA ASN A 609 1.95 -18.82 -22.97
C ASN A 609 1.61 -18.37 -24.41
N GLY A 610 1.52 -19.31 -25.36
CA GLY A 610 1.05 -19.03 -26.72
C GLY A 610 2.01 -18.21 -27.59
N GLU A 611 3.30 -18.07 -27.23
CA GLU A 611 4.30 -17.59 -28.19
C GLU A 611 4.41 -18.62 -29.35
N GLY A 612 3.92 -18.28 -30.55
CA GLY A 612 3.81 -19.14 -31.75
C GLY A 612 5.12 -19.65 -32.38
N SER A 613 6.17 -19.78 -31.56
CA SER A 613 7.46 -20.41 -31.85
C SER A 613 7.73 -21.58 -30.89
N SER A 614 6.84 -21.91 -29.95
CA SER A 614 7.06 -22.95 -28.93
C SER A 614 7.42 -24.31 -29.54
N ILE A 615 6.67 -24.75 -30.57
CA ILE A 615 6.90 -26.00 -31.30
C ILE A 615 8.30 -26.03 -31.93
N ASN A 616 8.76 -24.92 -32.52
CA ASN A 616 10.09 -24.83 -33.10
C ASN A 616 11.19 -24.84 -32.02
N LYS A 617 10.96 -24.19 -30.87
CA LYS A 617 11.85 -24.25 -29.69
C LYS A 617 11.90 -25.67 -29.10
N MET A 618 10.78 -26.37 -29.06
CA MET A 618 10.67 -27.76 -28.62
C MET A 618 11.44 -28.71 -29.54
N LYS A 619 11.23 -28.63 -30.86
CA LYS A 619 12.01 -29.39 -31.86
C LYS A 619 13.52 -29.13 -31.76
N ALA A 620 13.92 -27.92 -31.39
CA ALA A 620 15.32 -27.56 -31.09
C ALA A 620 15.84 -28.07 -29.72
N GLY A 621 15.08 -28.89 -29.00
CA GLY A 621 15.48 -29.49 -27.71
C GLY A 621 15.44 -28.54 -26.51
N ALA A 622 14.67 -27.45 -26.60
CA ALA A 622 14.55 -26.47 -25.52
C ALA A 622 13.57 -26.88 -24.41
N LEU A 623 12.54 -27.68 -24.70
CA LEU A 623 11.57 -28.14 -23.70
C LEU A 623 12.15 -29.30 -22.87
N LYS A 624 12.05 -29.19 -21.54
CA LYS A 624 12.31 -30.26 -20.60
C LYS A 624 11.20 -30.36 -19.56
N LEU A 625 10.71 -31.57 -19.30
CA LEU A 625 9.81 -31.88 -18.18
C LEU A 625 10.56 -32.78 -17.19
N ASN A 626 10.62 -32.39 -15.92
CA ASN A 626 11.38 -33.07 -14.86
C ASN A 626 12.85 -33.38 -15.25
N GLY A 627 13.44 -32.51 -16.09
CA GLY A 627 14.80 -32.67 -16.64
C GLY A 627 14.92 -33.48 -17.94
N ILE A 628 13.90 -34.28 -18.29
CA ILE A 628 13.84 -35.09 -19.51
C ILE A 628 13.49 -34.19 -20.68
N ARG A 629 14.23 -34.28 -21.80
CA ARG A 629 13.94 -33.51 -23.03
C ARG A 629 12.80 -34.14 -23.82
N PHE A 630 11.96 -33.28 -24.39
CA PHE A 630 10.92 -33.64 -25.35
C PHE A 630 11.11 -32.81 -26.62
N MET A 631 11.03 -33.44 -27.79
CA MET A 631 11.35 -32.82 -29.09
C MET A 631 10.31 -33.10 -30.17
N ASP A 632 9.52 -34.16 -30.00
CA ASP A 632 8.44 -34.56 -30.91
C ASP A 632 7.12 -33.95 -30.43
N PRO A 633 6.52 -32.99 -31.15
CA PRO A 633 5.23 -32.41 -30.76
C PRO A 633 4.07 -33.40 -30.87
N ASP A 634 4.20 -34.40 -31.73
CA ASP A 634 3.15 -35.38 -32.02
C ASP A 634 3.20 -36.57 -31.03
N GLU A 635 4.16 -36.59 -30.10
CA GLU A 635 4.23 -37.54 -28.98
C GLU A 635 2.97 -37.40 -28.10
N VAL A 636 2.23 -38.49 -27.94
CA VAL A 636 1.06 -38.58 -27.05
C VAL A 636 1.52 -38.43 -25.60
N ILE A 637 0.83 -37.59 -24.82
CA ILE A 637 1.21 -37.34 -23.42
C ILE A 637 1.02 -38.59 -22.57
N ASN A 638 2.10 -39.04 -21.94
CA ASN A 638 2.06 -40.01 -20.85
C ASN A 638 2.24 -39.27 -19.52
N PHE A 639 1.15 -39.12 -18.76
CA PHE A 639 1.16 -38.39 -17.48
C PHE A 639 2.06 -39.03 -16.42
N ASP A 640 2.21 -40.36 -16.38
CA ASP A 640 3.12 -41.04 -15.45
C ASP A 640 4.60 -40.75 -15.76
N LYS A 641 4.93 -40.53 -17.04
CA LYS A 641 6.27 -40.13 -17.51
C LYS A 641 6.60 -38.66 -17.23
N ILE A 642 5.61 -37.77 -17.31
CA ILE A 642 5.81 -36.31 -17.16
C ILE A 642 5.52 -35.77 -15.76
N CYS A 643 4.80 -36.50 -14.91
CA CYS A 643 4.62 -36.17 -13.51
C CYS A 643 5.85 -36.59 -12.68
N PHE A 644 6.06 -35.97 -11.52
CA PHE A 644 7.01 -36.50 -10.53
C PHE A 644 6.40 -37.71 -9.82
N ASP A 645 6.97 -38.90 -9.99
CA ASP A 645 6.76 -40.15 -9.24
C ASP A 645 5.57 -40.13 -8.24
N GLY A 646 4.34 -40.36 -8.73
CA GLY A 646 3.12 -40.44 -7.91
C GLY A 646 2.47 -39.12 -7.47
N LYS A 647 2.91 -37.97 -8.01
CA LYS A 647 2.39 -36.62 -7.68
C LYS A 647 1.74 -35.98 -8.88
N ASN A 648 0.74 -35.13 -8.66
CA ASN A 648 0.09 -34.34 -9.70
C ASN A 648 0.88 -33.07 -10.11
N ILE A 649 2.21 -33.12 -10.15
CA ILE A 649 3.05 -31.95 -10.51
C ILE A 649 4.16 -32.28 -11.51
N THR A 650 4.48 -31.31 -12.36
CA THR A 650 5.56 -31.36 -13.37
C THR A 650 6.41 -30.09 -13.29
N LEU A 651 7.73 -30.25 -13.17
CA LEU A 651 8.68 -29.15 -13.34
C LEU A 651 8.96 -28.93 -14.83
N VAL A 652 8.48 -27.82 -15.38
CA VAL A 652 8.72 -27.41 -16.76
C VAL A 652 9.96 -26.52 -16.81
N CYS A 653 10.85 -26.78 -17.77
CA CYS A 653 12.01 -25.96 -18.05
C CYS A 653 12.11 -25.66 -19.55
N TRP A 654 12.22 -24.37 -19.89
CA TRP A 654 12.54 -23.91 -21.23
C TRP A 654 14.01 -23.44 -21.30
N GLY A 655 14.80 -24.16 -22.10
CA GLY A 655 16.22 -23.91 -22.34
C GLY A 655 17.11 -24.35 -21.18
N LYS A 656 17.74 -23.36 -20.52
CA LYS A 656 18.67 -23.56 -19.38
C LYS A 656 18.27 -22.81 -18.10
N ARG A 657 17.27 -21.93 -18.16
CA ARG A 657 17.07 -20.87 -17.14
C ARG A 657 15.63 -20.48 -16.81
N LYS A 658 14.66 -20.74 -17.70
CA LYS A 658 13.23 -20.48 -17.44
C LYS A 658 12.60 -21.74 -16.84
N TYR A 659 12.19 -21.67 -15.58
CA TYR A 659 11.53 -22.77 -14.86
C TYR A 659 10.17 -22.32 -14.34
N HIS A 660 9.18 -23.20 -14.37
CA HIS A 660 7.89 -23.04 -13.70
C HIS A 660 7.32 -24.41 -13.32
N LEU A 661 6.37 -24.44 -12.40
CA LEU A 661 5.73 -25.67 -11.94
C LEU A 661 4.32 -25.75 -12.56
N VAL A 662 3.95 -26.91 -13.09
CA VAL A 662 2.58 -27.23 -13.48
C VAL A 662 1.98 -28.12 -12.40
N ARG A 663 0.78 -27.78 -11.93
CA ARG A 663 -0.07 -28.63 -11.10
C ARG A 663 -1.21 -29.17 -11.96
N TRP A 664 -1.29 -30.49 -12.04
CA TRP A 664 -2.34 -31.19 -12.75
C TRP A 664 -3.60 -31.29 -11.90
N ILE A 665 -4.72 -30.96 -12.51
CA ILE A 665 -6.08 -31.23 -12.04
C ILE A 665 -6.61 -32.40 -12.89
N ASP A 666 -7.30 -33.33 -12.24
CA ASP A 666 -8.02 -34.44 -12.87
C ASP A 666 -9.41 -34.00 -13.36
#